data_AF-A0AAN9KKW5-F1
#
_entry.id   AF-A0AAN9KKW5-F1
#
_cell.length_a   1.000
_cell.length_b   1.000
_cell.length_c   1.000
_cell.angle_alpha   90.00
_cell.angle_beta   90.00
_cell.angle_gamma   90.00
#
_symmetry.space_group_name_H-M   'P 1'
#
loop_
_entity.id
_entity.type
_entity.pdbx_description
1 polymer ?
#
loop_
_entity_poly.entity_id
_entity_poly.type
_entity_poly.pdbx_seq_one_letter_code
_entity_poly.pdbx_strand_id
1 'polypeptide(L)'
;MSLRKIVEHLQFRRGFHATLSSIPSFSSPLPTHHRSLQTATHTLHQDPHSLLKQDPIEICTSLWVKTFSSPKTTSFPNLTGFLSNFDLWLLAYQRSCAHATGTFPPRNAVHTNVLQNLLNLRNAVIRGRFVWDDKTHPFLRAPNDPAVSKPLSKRKLRAILDSNEPCFQDRVVQEVLLMVLEPVFEARFSPKSHAFRPGRSAHTVIRTIRSNFAGYLWFLKGDLSEIFDRVDRNVVLRCVEKGVRDKKVLSLIKSALVSRALSKEENGEELRKDKKRRATKKRILNENEPKPDPYWLRTFFGFAPEEAAKVPCYGHCGILSPLLANVCLNELDHMMEDMTVEFFRPCENDSIWKYSIDDGCHNPAWPEFVPSSGKEKTRKMDYIRYGGHFLIGIRGPREEAVKVRKRIVEFCEIAFEIRLDNSKLEIEHVTRGIQFLDHIICRRVIHPTLRYTGSGGSIVSEKGVGTLLSVTASLQQCIRQFRRLELLKGDKDPVPLPCNPMLYSGQAHTNSQMNKFLETMADWYRYADNRKKVIGFCAYVVRSSLAKLYAARYRLKSRAKVYGIASRNLSRPLRENTNNSAPEYSDLLRMGLVDAIEGVQFSHMSLIPSCDYTPFPRNWIPDHERVLHEYIKLENPKFFFELLRSVKQKGLNLPQDEISQMIWDYKILGIHYFKSNRDKEEKSDLKEITG
;
A
#
# COMPACT_ATOMS: atom_id res chain seq x y z
N MET A 1 -20.32 14.56 29.26
CA MET A 1 -20.71 13.50 30.22
C MET A 1 -19.46 12.71 30.61
N SER A 2 -19.47 12.03 31.77
CA SER A 2 -18.24 11.56 32.43
C SER A 2 -17.71 10.23 31.89
N LEU A 3 -16.41 10.17 31.57
CA LEU A 3 -15.66 8.94 31.32
C LEU A 3 -15.27 8.28 32.66
N ARG A 4 -16.20 7.55 33.27
CA ARG A 4 -15.94 6.69 34.44
C ARG A 4 -16.58 5.30 34.30
N LYS A 5 -15.87 4.39 33.62
CA LYS A 5 -15.81 2.93 33.84
C LYS A 5 -14.90 2.28 32.78
N ILE A 6 -14.47 1.03 33.04
CA ILE A 6 -13.49 0.23 32.26
C ILE A 6 -12.01 0.59 32.53
N VAL A 7 -11.59 0.51 33.80
CA VAL A 7 -10.24 0.06 34.21
C VAL A 7 -10.34 -0.69 35.54
N GLU A 8 -10.62 -2.00 35.49
CA GLU A 8 -10.42 -2.92 36.62
C GLU A 8 -9.83 -4.24 36.08
N HIS A 9 -9.11 -4.98 36.93
CA HIS A 9 -8.48 -6.28 36.65
C HIS A 9 -7.29 -6.34 35.67
N LEU A 10 -6.26 -5.51 35.90
CA LEU A 10 -4.86 -5.93 35.68
C LEU A 10 -4.03 -5.62 36.94
N GLN A 11 -3.99 -6.54 37.90
CA GLN A 11 -3.12 -6.43 39.08
C GLN A 11 -1.76 -7.06 38.80
N PHE A 12 -0.76 -6.22 38.50
CA PHE A 12 0.65 -6.60 38.63
C PHE A 12 1.06 -6.57 40.11
N ARG A 13 1.77 -7.60 40.58
CA ARG A 13 2.65 -7.50 41.75
C ARG A 13 4.05 -7.99 41.40
N ARG A 14 5.00 -7.06 41.35
CA ARG A 14 6.43 -7.35 41.54
C ARG A 14 6.76 -7.13 43.02
N GLY A 15 7.63 -7.98 43.56
CA GLY A 15 8.29 -7.82 44.85
C GLY A 15 9.63 -8.54 44.79
N PHE A 16 10.67 -7.96 45.40
CA PHE A 16 12.05 -8.47 45.34
C PHE A 16 12.72 -8.22 46.69
N HIS A 17 13.73 -9.04 47.01
CA HIS A 17 14.53 -9.06 48.26
C HIS A 17 13.80 -9.54 49.54
N ALA A 18 14.46 -10.05 50.57
CA ALA A 18 15.58 -11.02 50.69
C ALA A 18 15.92 -11.23 52.19
N THR A 19 16.18 -12.46 52.65
CA THR A 19 17.31 -12.89 53.55
C THR A 19 17.10 -14.28 54.22
N LEU A 20 18.14 -15.11 54.15
CA LEU A 20 18.71 -16.05 55.16
C LEU A 20 17.89 -17.13 55.93
N SER A 21 18.53 -18.31 56.04
CA SER A 21 18.25 -19.49 56.90
C SER A 21 16.94 -20.28 56.64
N SER A 22 16.85 -21.61 56.81
CA SER A 22 17.75 -22.61 57.42
C SER A 22 17.78 -23.97 56.67
N ILE A 23 18.57 -24.93 57.18
CA ILE A 23 18.85 -26.33 56.72
C ILE A 23 17.94 -27.32 57.51
N PRO A 24 17.57 -28.57 57.08
CA PRO A 24 18.21 -29.53 56.14
C PRO A 24 17.30 -29.90 54.91
N SER A 25 17.29 -31.05 54.18
CA SER A 25 17.67 -32.46 54.44
C SER A 25 17.91 -33.38 53.21
N PHE A 26 18.36 -34.61 53.51
CA PHE A 26 18.38 -35.90 52.78
C PHE A 26 17.17 -36.21 51.85
N SER A 27 17.23 -37.14 50.86
CA SER A 27 18.23 -38.18 50.51
C SER A 27 18.20 -38.55 49.01
N SER A 28 19.24 -39.28 48.54
CA SER A 28 19.29 -40.00 47.26
C SER A 28 19.09 -41.51 47.45
N PRO A 29 18.79 -42.27 46.37
CA PRO A 29 19.75 -43.33 46.02
C PRO A 29 20.06 -43.43 44.50
N LEU A 30 21.22 -44.04 44.19
CA LEU A 30 21.56 -44.51 42.83
C LEU A 30 20.88 -45.87 42.54
N PRO A 31 20.98 -46.41 41.31
CA PRO A 31 22.01 -47.44 41.14
C PRO A 31 22.75 -47.49 39.78
N THR A 32 24.04 -47.87 39.88
CA THR A 32 24.86 -48.71 38.98
C THR A 32 25.01 -48.43 37.45
N HIS A 33 26.27 -48.58 37.01
CA HIS A 33 26.66 -48.65 35.59
C HIS A 33 26.22 -49.95 34.89
N HIS A 34 26.12 -49.92 33.56
CA HIS A 34 26.95 -50.77 32.70
C HIS A 34 27.25 -50.07 31.35
N ARG A 35 28.44 -50.28 30.80
CA ARG A 35 28.83 -49.79 29.46
C ARG A 35 28.43 -50.78 28.37
N SER A 36 27.94 -50.27 27.24
CA SER A 36 28.27 -50.83 25.93
C SER A 36 28.53 -49.67 24.95
N LEU A 37 29.48 -49.82 24.03
CA LEU A 37 29.70 -48.86 22.95
C LEU A 37 28.98 -49.37 21.70
N GLN A 38 28.07 -48.57 21.16
CA GLN A 38 27.67 -48.66 19.75
C GLN A 38 27.66 -47.27 19.14
N THR A 39 28.47 -47.08 18.10
CA THR A 39 28.66 -45.81 17.39
C THR A 39 27.53 -45.55 16.39
N ALA A 40 26.38 -45.13 16.89
CA ALA A 40 25.27 -44.64 16.07
C ALA A 40 25.34 -43.10 15.92
N THR A 41 25.26 -42.59 14.68
CA THR A 41 25.20 -41.15 14.42
C THR A 41 23.82 -40.58 14.76
N HIS A 42 23.58 -40.29 16.04
CA HIS A 42 22.33 -39.69 16.51
C HIS A 42 22.13 -38.28 15.94
N THR A 43 21.38 -38.19 14.84
CA THR A 43 20.67 -36.96 14.49
C THR A 43 19.63 -36.68 15.58
N LEU A 44 19.94 -35.77 16.50
CA LEU A 44 19.02 -35.29 17.52
C LEU A 44 17.74 -34.76 16.86
N HIS A 45 16.68 -35.56 16.89
CA HIS A 45 15.33 -35.13 16.57
C HIS A 45 14.88 -34.16 17.67
N GLN A 46 15.00 -32.85 17.38
CA GLN A 46 14.40 -31.82 18.20
C GLN A 46 12.89 -31.84 17.96
N ASP A 47 12.10 -32.15 18.99
CA ASP A 47 10.64 -32.12 18.89
C ASP A 47 10.16 -30.73 18.48
N PRO A 48 9.43 -30.56 17.35
CA PRO A 48 9.02 -29.25 16.88
C PRO A 48 8.21 -28.47 17.90
N HIS A 49 7.36 -29.15 18.67
CA HIS A 49 6.55 -28.56 19.74
C HIS A 49 7.39 -27.99 20.90
N SER A 50 8.58 -28.55 21.16
CA SER A 50 9.49 -28.02 22.20
C SER A 50 10.12 -26.66 21.84
N LEU A 51 10.08 -26.29 20.56
CA LEU A 51 10.62 -25.05 20.01
C LEU A 51 9.56 -23.94 19.85
N LEU A 52 8.27 -24.27 19.99
CA LEU A 52 7.16 -23.32 19.92
C LEU A 52 6.96 -22.68 21.30
N LYS A 53 7.67 -21.59 21.59
CA LYS A 53 7.77 -21.02 22.96
C LYS A 53 7.22 -19.61 23.11
N GLN A 54 7.09 -18.87 22.02
CA GLN A 54 6.72 -17.46 22.02
C GLN A 54 5.54 -17.20 21.08
N ASP A 55 5.02 -15.97 21.11
CA ASP A 55 4.14 -15.47 20.05
C ASP A 55 5.01 -14.85 18.95
N PRO A 56 4.95 -15.33 17.68
CA PRO A 56 5.65 -14.70 16.58
C PRO A 56 5.25 -13.24 16.34
N ILE A 57 4.04 -12.82 16.76
CA ILE A 57 3.59 -11.41 16.68
C ILE A 57 4.34 -10.54 17.68
N GLU A 58 4.58 -11.02 18.90
CA GLU A 58 5.39 -10.32 19.92
C GLU A 58 6.84 -10.16 19.44
N ILE A 59 7.43 -11.23 18.89
CA ILE A 59 8.79 -11.22 18.31
C ILE A 59 8.89 -10.16 17.20
N CYS A 60 7.96 -10.17 16.24
CA CYS A 60 7.91 -9.15 15.19
C CYS A 60 7.74 -7.74 15.76
N THR A 61 6.81 -7.53 16.69
CA THR A 61 6.54 -6.22 17.31
C THR A 61 7.78 -5.68 18.03
N SER A 62 8.54 -6.52 18.74
CA SER A 62 9.80 -6.13 19.38
C SER A 62 10.87 -5.67 18.36
N LEU A 63 10.88 -6.24 17.15
CA LEU A 63 11.77 -5.84 16.07
C LEU A 63 11.34 -4.50 15.44
N TRP A 64 10.05 -4.26 15.26
CA TRP A 64 9.49 -2.96 14.83
C TRP A 64 9.81 -1.85 15.85
N VAL A 65 9.56 -2.06 17.14
CA VAL A 65 9.91 -1.09 18.19
C VAL A 65 11.42 -0.80 18.20
N LYS A 66 12.26 -1.83 18.10
CA LYS A 66 13.73 -1.67 18.13
C LYS A 66 14.30 -0.94 16.90
N THR A 67 13.72 -1.13 15.72
CA THR A 67 14.17 -0.45 14.48
C THR A 67 13.75 1.02 14.47
N PHE A 68 12.49 1.32 14.80
CA PHE A 68 11.97 2.68 14.85
C PHE A 68 12.56 3.53 16.00
N SER A 69 13.06 2.90 17.06
CA SER A 69 13.77 3.60 18.15
C SER A 69 15.16 4.12 17.78
N SER A 70 15.80 3.64 16.70
CA SER A 70 17.16 4.06 16.31
C SER A 70 17.44 3.85 14.80
N PRO A 71 16.68 4.50 13.91
CA PRO A 71 16.64 4.16 12.48
C PRO A 71 17.96 4.40 11.72
N LYS A 72 18.69 5.47 12.07
CA LYS A 72 19.93 5.86 11.37
C LYS A 72 21.20 5.16 11.87
N THR A 73 21.21 4.66 13.12
CA THR A 73 22.41 4.12 13.78
C THR A 73 22.40 2.60 13.92
N THR A 74 21.24 1.94 13.89
CA THR A 74 21.17 0.48 14.01
C THR A 74 21.46 -0.22 12.69
N SER A 75 22.68 -0.76 12.57
CA SER A 75 22.94 -1.91 11.70
C SER A 75 22.61 -3.18 12.46
N PHE A 76 21.95 -4.16 11.83
CA PHE A 76 21.62 -5.44 12.44
C PHE A 76 22.60 -6.54 12.00
N PRO A 77 23.58 -6.95 12.83
CA PRO A 77 24.53 -8.01 12.48
C PRO A 77 23.96 -9.42 12.68
N ASN A 78 22.96 -9.58 13.56
CA ASN A 78 22.50 -10.88 14.06
C ASN A 78 21.11 -11.29 13.52
N LEU A 79 20.80 -11.01 12.25
CA LEU A 79 19.50 -11.37 11.66
C LEU A 79 19.28 -12.90 11.59
N THR A 80 20.36 -13.67 11.46
CA THR A 80 20.39 -15.14 11.63
C THR A 80 19.81 -15.58 12.98
N GLY A 81 19.89 -14.75 14.01
CA GLY A 81 19.25 -15.00 15.31
C GLY A 81 17.74 -15.13 15.19
N PHE A 82 17.10 -14.17 14.50
CA PHE A 82 15.66 -14.23 14.22
C PHE A 82 15.32 -15.40 13.29
N LEU A 83 16.13 -15.67 12.26
CA LEU A 83 15.94 -16.84 11.39
C LEU A 83 16.03 -18.19 12.12
N SER A 84 16.64 -18.25 13.31
CA SER A 84 16.70 -19.46 14.14
C SER A 84 15.40 -19.76 14.88
N ASN A 85 14.58 -18.74 15.17
CA ASN A 85 13.36 -18.88 15.95
C ASN A 85 12.27 -19.59 15.14
N PHE A 86 11.81 -20.74 15.61
CA PHE A 86 10.87 -21.59 14.88
C PHE A 86 9.47 -20.98 14.76
N ASP A 87 9.07 -20.12 15.69
CA ASP A 87 7.73 -19.50 15.70
C ASP A 87 7.50 -18.60 14.47
N LEU A 88 8.54 -17.91 13.99
CA LEU A 88 8.47 -17.11 12.75
C LEU A 88 8.30 -17.98 11.49
N TRP A 89 8.90 -19.17 11.47
CA TRP A 89 8.73 -20.13 10.36
C TRP A 89 7.30 -20.68 10.30
N LEU A 90 6.68 -20.91 11.46
CA LEU A 90 5.30 -21.35 11.53
C LEU A 90 4.34 -20.26 11.05
N LEU A 91 4.55 -19.00 11.46
CA LEU A 91 3.75 -17.86 10.96
C LEU A 91 3.90 -17.67 9.44
N ALA A 92 5.12 -17.79 8.91
CA ALA A 92 5.38 -17.74 7.47
C ALA A 92 4.70 -18.88 6.68
N TYR A 93 4.67 -20.09 7.26
CA TYR A 93 3.91 -21.22 6.72
C TYR A 93 2.41 -20.93 6.72
N GLN A 94 1.84 -20.43 7.83
CA GLN A 94 0.42 -20.07 7.91
C GLN A 94 0.02 -18.98 6.89
N ARG A 95 0.87 -17.95 6.72
CA ARG A 95 0.70 -16.90 5.69
C ARG A 95 0.76 -17.48 4.26
N SER A 96 1.72 -18.38 4.00
CA SER A 96 1.85 -19.07 2.71
C SER A 96 0.66 -19.95 2.40
N CYS A 97 0.13 -20.66 3.41
CA CYS A 97 -1.11 -21.44 3.29
C CYS A 97 -2.31 -20.54 2.97
N ALA A 98 -2.47 -19.41 3.66
CA ALA A 98 -3.60 -18.51 3.45
C ALA A 98 -3.72 -17.99 2.01
N HIS A 99 -2.60 -17.82 1.30
CA HIS A 99 -2.63 -17.49 -0.13
C HIS A 99 -2.92 -18.72 -1.02
N ALA A 100 -2.49 -19.92 -0.63
CA ALA A 100 -2.73 -21.15 -1.41
C ALA A 100 -4.17 -21.70 -1.27
N THR A 101 -4.79 -21.56 -0.09
CA THR A 101 -6.11 -22.11 0.25
C THR A 101 -7.20 -21.04 0.34
N GLY A 102 -6.85 -19.76 0.48
CA GLY A 102 -7.76 -18.68 0.87
C GLY A 102 -8.11 -18.67 2.37
N THR A 103 -7.49 -19.52 3.19
CA THR A 103 -7.83 -19.72 4.61
C THR A 103 -6.58 -19.75 5.49
N PHE A 104 -6.55 -18.97 6.57
CA PHE A 104 -5.42 -18.96 7.52
C PHE A 104 -5.57 -20.11 8.53
N PRO A 105 -4.69 -21.14 8.51
CA PRO A 105 -4.83 -22.29 9.40
C PRO A 105 -4.39 -21.95 10.83
N PRO A 106 -5.14 -22.34 11.89
CA PRO A 106 -4.72 -22.12 13.27
C PRO A 106 -3.52 -22.99 13.65
N ARG A 107 -2.71 -22.54 14.62
CA ARG A 107 -1.44 -23.18 15.06
C ARG A 107 -1.59 -24.68 15.31
N ASN A 108 -2.73 -25.08 15.90
CA ASN A 108 -3.02 -26.46 16.31
C ASN A 108 -3.49 -27.38 15.15
N ALA A 109 -3.82 -26.84 13.98
CA ALA A 109 -4.25 -27.62 12.81
C ALA A 109 -3.07 -28.04 11.91
N VAL A 110 -1.83 -27.63 12.22
CA VAL A 110 -0.64 -27.99 11.43
C VAL A 110 -0.10 -29.35 11.89
N HIS A 111 -0.26 -30.38 11.05
CA HIS A 111 0.21 -31.75 11.36
C HIS A 111 1.71 -31.81 11.69
N THR A 112 2.08 -32.67 12.64
CA THR A 112 3.46 -32.84 13.14
C THR A 112 4.47 -33.15 12.03
N ASN A 113 4.09 -33.92 11.01
CA ASN A 113 4.93 -34.20 9.84
C ASN A 113 5.31 -32.92 9.07
N VAL A 114 4.40 -31.95 8.98
CA VAL A 114 4.64 -30.65 8.34
C VAL A 114 5.56 -29.80 9.22
N LEU A 115 5.37 -29.82 10.54
CA LEU A 115 6.27 -29.14 11.48
C LEU A 115 7.71 -29.69 11.39
N GLN A 116 7.88 -31.01 11.27
CA GLN A 116 9.20 -31.63 11.09
C GLN A 116 9.84 -31.23 9.75
N ASN A 117 9.06 -31.18 8.67
CA ASN A 117 9.54 -30.74 7.36
C ASN A 117 9.91 -29.24 7.34
N LEU A 118 9.15 -28.40 8.04
CA LEU A 118 9.44 -26.97 8.24
C LEU A 118 10.73 -26.77 9.07
N LEU A 119 10.93 -27.59 10.10
CA LEU A 119 12.16 -27.63 10.90
C LEU A 119 13.37 -28.06 10.05
N ASN A 120 13.20 -29.03 9.17
CA ASN A 120 14.22 -29.44 8.19
C ASN A 120 14.57 -28.31 7.21
N LEU A 121 13.57 -27.61 6.67
CA LEU A 121 13.76 -26.45 5.77
C LEU A 121 14.53 -25.31 6.48
N ARG A 122 14.11 -24.91 7.69
CA ARG A 122 14.84 -23.95 8.54
C ARG A 122 16.30 -24.38 8.72
N ASN A 123 16.52 -25.65 9.07
CA ASN A 123 17.85 -26.19 9.32
C ASN A 123 18.70 -26.30 8.03
N ALA A 124 18.09 -26.38 6.83
CA ALA A 124 18.80 -26.27 5.55
C ALA A 124 19.24 -24.83 5.29
N VAL A 125 18.35 -23.86 5.49
CA VAL A 125 18.60 -22.41 5.28
C VAL A 125 19.68 -21.89 6.24
N ILE A 126 19.60 -22.15 7.54
CA ILE A 126 20.59 -21.70 8.55
C ILE A 126 22.00 -22.27 8.29
N ARG A 127 22.06 -23.46 7.67
CA ARG A 127 23.31 -24.14 7.28
C ARG A 127 23.79 -23.78 5.85
N GLY A 128 23.08 -22.91 5.13
CA GLY A 128 23.46 -22.50 3.76
C GLY A 128 23.33 -23.60 2.70
N ARG A 129 22.51 -24.63 2.94
CA ARG A 129 22.28 -25.77 2.02
C ARG A 129 20.96 -25.70 1.27
N PHE A 130 20.30 -24.54 1.29
CA PHE A 130 19.03 -24.32 0.59
C PHE A 130 19.28 -23.82 -0.82
N VAL A 131 18.47 -24.30 -1.77
CA VAL A 131 18.54 -23.95 -3.20
C VAL A 131 17.14 -23.52 -3.65
N TRP A 132 17.06 -22.40 -4.35
CA TRP A 132 15.81 -21.87 -4.90
C TRP A 132 15.35 -22.67 -6.11
N ASP A 133 14.02 -22.74 -6.31
CA ASP A 133 13.33 -23.50 -7.37
C ASP A 133 13.68 -25.00 -7.42
N ASP A 134 14.08 -25.61 -6.30
CA ASP A 134 14.24 -27.07 -6.21
C ASP A 134 12.89 -27.78 -6.22
N LYS A 135 12.41 -28.02 -7.44
CA LYS A 135 11.23 -28.82 -7.79
C LYS A 135 11.50 -30.33 -7.73
N THR A 136 12.74 -30.77 -7.51
CA THR A 136 13.13 -32.19 -7.51
C THR A 136 13.03 -32.82 -6.13
N HIS A 137 13.50 -32.13 -5.09
CA HIS A 137 13.51 -32.62 -3.71
C HIS A 137 12.93 -31.61 -2.69
N PRO A 138 11.71 -31.07 -2.92
CA PRO A 138 11.13 -30.05 -2.05
C PRO A 138 10.87 -30.56 -0.63
N PHE A 139 11.35 -29.81 0.36
CA PHE A 139 11.12 -30.05 1.79
C PHE A 139 9.65 -29.83 2.18
N LEU A 140 8.98 -28.84 1.56
CA LEU A 140 7.56 -28.54 1.76
C LEU A 140 6.82 -28.54 0.42
N ARG A 141 5.61 -29.11 0.43
CA ARG A 141 4.63 -29.06 -0.67
C ARG A 141 3.48 -28.12 -0.31
N ALA A 142 2.70 -27.70 -1.29
CA ALA A 142 1.52 -26.88 -1.04
C ALA A 142 0.43 -27.69 -0.32
N PRO A 143 -0.43 -27.08 0.52
CA PRO A 143 -1.54 -27.78 1.17
C PRO A 143 -2.51 -28.46 0.20
N ASN A 144 -2.63 -27.94 -1.03
CA ASN A 144 -3.51 -28.46 -2.08
C ASN A 144 -2.86 -29.57 -2.93
N ASP A 145 -1.55 -29.86 -2.76
CA ASP A 145 -0.86 -30.89 -3.53
C ASP A 145 -1.40 -32.28 -3.15
N PRO A 146 -1.84 -33.12 -4.12
CA PRO A 146 -2.32 -34.45 -3.81
C PRO A 146 -1.20 -35.31 -3.22
N ALA A 147 -1.48 -35.96 -2.09
CA ALA A 147 -0.52 -36.82 -1.40
C ALA A 147 0.06 -37.89 -2.33
N VAL A 148 1.36 -37.76 -2.63
CA VAL A 148 2.06 -38.58 -3.63
C VAL A 148 2.36 -39.97 -3.06
N SER A 149 1.36 -40.86 -3.10
CA SER A 149 1.50 -42.28 -2.74
C SER A 149 2.04 -43.17 -3.88
N LYS A 150 2.26 -42.59 -5.08
CA LYS A 150 2.79 -43.26 -6.26
C LYS A 150 3.84 -42.37 -6.94
N PRO A 151 4.96 -42.92 -7.47
CA PRO A 151 5.99 -42.13 -8.13
C PRO A 151 5.42 -41.36 -9.33
N LEU A 152 5.85 -40.11 -9.51
CA LEU A 152 5.35 -39.26 -10.59
C LEU A 152 5.83 -39.76 -11.96
N SER A 153 4.92 -39.83 -12.92
CA SER A 153 5.26 -40.09 -14.33
C SER A 153 6.23 -39.03 -14.87
N LYS A 154 7.21 -39.46 -15.69
CA LYS A 154 8.20 -38.59 -16.35
C LYS A 154 7.56 -37.38 -17.06
N ARG A 155 6.35 -37.53 -17.60
CA ARG A 155 5.59 -36.43 -18.25
C ARG A 155 5.07 -35.39 -17.25
N LYS A 156 4.67 -35.80 -16.04
CA LYS A 156 4.23 -34.88 -14.98
C LYS A 156 5.41 -34.19 -14.30
N LEU A 157 6.56 -34.87 -14.16
CA LEU A 157 7.80 -34.27 -13.66
C LEU A 157 8.31 -33.15 -14.58
N ARG A 158 8.36 -33.38 -15.91
CA ARG A 158 8.69 -32.32 -16.89
C ARG A 158 7.73 -31.13 -16.75
N ALA A 159 6.41 -31.37 -16.80
CA ALA A 159 5.41 -30.31 -16.65
C ALA A 159 5.48 -29.50 -15.33
N ILE A 160 6.12 -30.03 -14.28
CA ILE A 160 6.41 -29.29 -13.04
C ILE A 160 7.69 -28.44 -13.20
N LEU A 161 8.77 -29.01 -13.72
CA LEU A 161 10.04 -28.31 -14.01
C LEU A 161 9.86 -27.15 -15.01
N ASP A 162 9.02 -27.39 -16.01
CA ASP A 162 8.65 -26.46 -17.08
C ASP A 162 7.65 -25.39 -16.63
N SER A 163 7.12 -25.46 -15.39
CA SER A 163 6.16 -24.46 -14.90
C SER A 163 6.85 -23.17 -14.45
N ASN A 164 6.19 -22.03 -14.68
CA ASN A 164 6.62 -20.71 -14.20
C ASN A 164 6.10 -20.39 -12.78
N GLU A 165 5.50 -21.36 -12.09
CA GLU A 165 5.00 -21.21 -10.72
C GLU A 165 6.12 -21.54 -9.71
N PRO A 166 6.39 -20.68 -8.72
CA PRO A 166 7.49 -20.87 -7.77
C PRO A 166 7.17 -21.93 -6.71
N CYS A 167 8.20 -22.63 -6.23
CA CYS A 167 8.06 -23.64 -5.18
C CYS A 167 7.41 -23.09 -3.89
N PHE A 168 6.51 -23.86 -3.27
CA PHE A 168 5.85 -23.46 -2.03
C PHE A 168 6.85 -23.25 -0.87
N GLN A 169 7.93 -24.04 -0.79
CA GLN A 169 8.98 -23.85 0.22
C GLN A 169 9.68 -22.49 0.08
N ASP A 170 9.97 -22.05 -1.14
CA ASP A 170 10.61 -20.77 -1.46
C ASP A 170 9.72 -19.61 -0.99
N ARG A 171 8.39 -19.76 -1.15
CA ARG A 171 7.40 -18.83 -0.62
C ARG A 171 7.51 -18.69 0.90
N VAL A 172 7.62 -19.80 1.63
CA VAL A 172 7.80 -19.79 3.10
C VAL A 172 9.10 -19.07 3.48
N VAL A 173 10.22 -19.36 2.81
CA VAL A 173 11.50 -18.67 3.07
C VAL A 173 11.40 -17.17 2.80
N GLN A 174 10.68 -16.77 1.75
CA GLN A 174 10.46 -15.35 1.43
C GLN A 174 9.56 -14.63 2.44
N GLU A 175 8.50 -15.26 2.95
CA GLU A 175 7.65 -14.68 4.00
C GLU A 175 8.43 -14.53 5.32
N VAL A 176 9.30 -15.49 5.70
CA VAL A 176 10.22 -15.33 6.85
C VAL A 176 11.17 -14.16 6.64
N LEU A 177 11.80 -14.07 5.47
CA LEU A 177 12.70 -12.97 5.14
C LEU A 177 11.97 -11.61 5.13
N LEU A 178 10.75 -11.54 4.62
CA LEU A 178 9.94 -10.31 4.61
C LEU A 178 9.71 -9.81 6.04
N MET A 179 9.22 -10.67 6.94
CA MET A 179 8.95 -10.30 8.33
C MET A 179 10.19 -9.82 9.11
N VAL A 180 11.40 -10.24 8.69
CA VAL A 180 12.67 -9.82 9.32
C VAL A 180 13.27 -8.57 8.65
N LEU A 181 13.06 -8.37 7.35
CA LEU A 181 13.67 -7.27 6.57
C LEU A 181 12.77 -6.03 6.48
N GLU A 182 11.45 -6.20 6.42
CA GLU A 182 10.48 -5.10 6.34
C GLU A 182 10.66 -4.07 7.47
N PRO A 183 10.63 -4.44 8.78
CA PRO A 183 10.89 -3.48 9.87
C PRO A 183 12.27 -2.79 9.79
N VAL A 184 13.29 -3.45 9.25
CA VAL A 184 14.67 -2.90 9.17
C VAL A 184 14.78 -1.81 8.11
N PHE A 185 14.03 -1.92 7.00
CA PHE A 185 14.05 -0.94 5.92
C PHE A 185 12.91 0.08 6.01
N GLU A 186 11.73 -0.28 6.52
CA GLU A 186 10.58 0.63 6.65
C GLU A 186 10.90 1.83 7.56
N ALA A 187 11.65 1.59 8.65
CA ALA A 187 12.16 2.63 9.55
C ALA A 187 13.17 3.61 8.90
N ARG A 188 13.66 3.31 7.69
CA ARG A 188 14.65 4.10 6.94
C ARG A 188 14.07 4.74 5.67
N PHE A 189 12.96 4.24 5.14
CA PHE A 189 12.39 4.73 3.89
C PHE A 189 11.79 6.13 4.01
N SER A 190 12.12 7.01 3.04
CA SER A 190 11.56 8.36 2.94
C SER A 190 10.04 8.38 3.10
N PRO A 191 9.45 9.33 3.88
CA PRO A 191 8.00 9.46 4.00
C PRO A 191 7.31 9.83 2.67
N LYS A 192 8.07 10.27 1.65
CA LYS A 192 7.58 10.61 0.31
C LYS A 192 7.38 9.39 -0.62
N SER A 193 7.74 8.18 -0.18
CA SER A 193 7.57 6.93 -0.95
C SER A 193 6.40 6.10 -0.45
N HIS A 194 5.46 5.75 -1.34
CA HIS A 194 4.13 5.22 -0.97
C HIS A 194 3.76 3.83 -1.50
N ALA A 195 4.44 3.27 -2.52
CA ALA A 195 4.08 1.95 -3.05
C ALA A 195 4.76 0.83 -2.27
N PHE A 196 4.13 -0.35 -2.23
CA PHE A 196 4.68 -1.57 -1.63
C PHE A 196 5.11 -1.41 -0.15
N ARG A 197 4.40 -0.58 0.62
CA ARG A 197 4.67 -0.29 2.03
C ARG A 197 3.40 -0.41 2.88
N PRO A 198 3.48 -0.85 4.15
CA PRO A 198 2.31 -0.95 5.01
C PRO A 198 1.63 0.41 5.20
N GLY A 199 0.29 0.42 5.26
CA GLY A 199 -0.53 1.62 5.47
C GLY A 199 -0.49 2.69 4.37
N ARG A 200 0.34 2.55 3.32
CA ARG A 200 0.48 3.52 2.22
C ARG A 200 -0.18 2.99 0.94
N SER A 201 -0.74 3.89 0.13
CA SER A 201 -1.48 3.52 -1.08
C SER A 201 -1.53 4.67 -2.10
N ALA A 202 -2.04 4.41 -3.30
CA ALA A 202 -2.29 5.46 -4.29
C ALA A 202 -3.21 6.59 -3.75
N HIS A 203 -4.12 6.28 -2.82
CA HIS A 203 -4.93 7.30 -2.16
C HIS A 203 -4.12 8.22 -1.26
N THR A 204 -3.14 7.71 -0.50
CA THR A 204 -2.31 8.60 0.33
C THR A 204 -1.43 9.49 -0.55
N VAL A 205 -0.96 9.00 -1.72
CA VAL A 205 -0.31 9.84 -2.74
C VAL A 205 -1.21 10.97 -3.25
N ILE A 206 -2.43 10.65 -3.69
CA ILE A 206 -3.37 11.67 -4.20
C ILE A 206 -3.72 12.70 -3.10
N ARG A 207 -3.85 12.27 -1.83
CA ARG A 207 -4.05 13.21 -0.71
C ARG A 207 -2.84 14.11 -0.48
N THR A 208 -1.60 13.59 -0.50
CA THR A 208 -0.37 14.40 -0.41
C THR A 208 -0.27 15.41 -1.56
N ILE A 209 -0.67 15.02 -2.78
CA ILE A 209 -0.71 15.92 -3.94
C ILE A 209 -1.68 17.07 -3.68
N ARG A 210 -2.90 16.78 -3.22
CA ARG A 210 -3.90 17.80 -2.86
C ARG A 210 -3.47 18.71 -1.70
N SER A 211 -2.70 18.22 -0.72
CA SER A 211 -2.27 19.00 0.45
C SER A 211 -0.95 19.76 0.28
N ASN A 212 -0.05 19.32 -0.61
CA ASN A 212 1.30 19.89 -0.69
C ASN A 212 1.61 20.57 -2.03
N PHE A 213 0.97 20.17 -3.15
CA PHE A 213 1.41 20.56 -4.48
C PHE A 213 0.74 21.81 -5.09
N ALA A 214 -0.09 22.52 -4.32
CA ALA A 214 -0.86 23.67 -4.82
C ALA A 214 -0.03 24.88 -5.26
N GLY A 215 1.21 25.02 -4.77
CA GLY A 215 2.10 26.16 -5.05
C GLY A 215 2.99 26.03 -6.29
N TYR A 216 2.84 24.95 -7.07
CA TYR A 216 3.74 24.59 -8.19
C TYR A 216 3.13 24.86 -9.57
N LEU A 217 4.00 25.18 -10.53
CA LEU A 217 3.63 25.48 -11.92
C LEU A 217 4.13 24.42 -12.90
N TRP A 218 5.40 24.03 -12.74
CA TRP A 218 6.04 22.99 -13.54
C TRP A 218 6.05 21.69 -12.76
N PHE A 219 5.74 20.61 -13.45
CA PHE A 219 5.75 19.27 -12.91
C PHE A 219 6.65 18.40 -13.78
N LEU A 220 7.51 17.60 -13.15
CA LEU A 220 8.30 16.57 -13.81
C LEU A 220 7.71 15.21 -13.44
N LYS A 221 7.17 14.50 -14.43
CA LYS A 221 6.73 13.10 -14.29
C LYS A 221 7.87 12.18 -14.68
N GLY A 222 8.27 11.30 -13.77
CA GLY A 222 9.32 10.31 -13.99
C GLY A 222 8.81 8.89 -14.00
N ASP A 223 9.39 8.05 -14.85
CA ASP A 223 9.22 6.60 -14.85
C ASP A 223 10.58 5.88 -14.80
N LEU A 224 10.77 5.09 -13.74
CA LEU A 224 11.91 4.19 -13.53
C LEU A 224 11.50 2.72 -13.52
N SER A 225 10.33 2.37 -14.06
CA SER A 225 9.81 0.99 -14.04
C SER A 225 10.66 -0.02 -14.82
N GLU A 226 11.69 0.41 -15.54
CA GLU A 226 12.74 -0.46 -16.08
C GLU A 226 13.63 -1.06 -14.97
N ILE A 227 13.79 -0.38 -13.82
CA ILE A 227 14.53 -0.88 -12.66
C ILE A 227 14.01 -2.25 -12.20
N PHE A 228 12.70 -2.46 -12.32
CA PHE A 228 11.99 -3.68 -11.92
C PHE A 228 12.36 -4.93 -12.73
N ASP A 229 12.99 -4.76 -13.90
CA ASP A 229 13.39 -5.87 -14.79
C ASP A 229 14.90 -5.90 -15.10
N ARG A 230 15.58 -4.73 -15.10
CA ARG A 230 16.91 -4.58 -15.72
C ARG A 230 18.07 -4.29 -14.74
N VAL A 231 17.83 -4.06 -13.45
CA VAL A 231 18.91 -3.73 -12.51
C VAL A 231 19.84 -4.93 -12.26
N ASP A 232 21.15 -4.66 -12.26
CA ASP A 232 22.14 -5.65 -11.89
C ASP A 232 22.05 -6.05 -10.40
N ARG A 233 22.22 -7.35 -10.17
CA ARG A 233 22.22 -8.02 -8.87
C ARG A 233 23.24 -7.43 -7.90
N ASN A 234 24.37 -6.90 -8.37
CA ASN A 234 25.36 -6.28 -7.49
C ASN A 234 24.90 -4.90 -7.00
N VAL A 235 24.12 -4.13 -7.78
CA VAL A 235 23.50 -2.88 -7.34
C VAL A 235 22.47 -3.15 -6.24
N VAL A 236 21.56 -4.11 -6.44
CA VAL A 236 20.58 -4.51 -5.41
C VAL A 236 21.28 -4.91 -4.11
N LEU A 237 22.33 -5.74 -4.21
CA LEU A 237 23.08 -6.20 -3.04
C LEU A 237 23.80 -5.04 -2.33
N ARG A 238 24.43 -4.11 -3.08
CA ARG A 238 25.10 -2.91 -2.58
C ARG A 238 24.15 -2.01 -1.76
N CYS A 239 22.90 -1.87 -2.18
CA CYS A 239 21.87 -1.16 -1.42
C CYS A 239 21.42 -1.92 -0.15
N VAL A 240 21.22 -3.24 -0.24
CA VAL A 240 20.84 -4.08 0.92
C VAL A 240 21.93 -4.09 1.99
N GLU A 241 23.21 -4.11 1.60
CA GLU A 241 24.38 -4.11 2.51
C GLU A 241 24.46 -2.84 3.39
N LYS A 242 23.85 -1.72 2.99
CA LYS A 242 23.72 -0.52 3.85
C LYS A 242 22.76 -0.72 5.03
N GLY A 243 21.79 -1.64 4.91
CA GLY A 243 20.85 -2.02 5.98
C GLY A 243 21.31 -3.25 6.77
N VAL A 244 21.79 -4.27 6.06
CA VAL A 244 22.04 -5.62 6.60
C VAL A 244 23.52 -5.98 6.49
N ARG A 245 24.15 -6.28 7.63
CA ARG A 245 25.56 -6.76 7.68
C ARG A 245 25.69 -8.27 7.91
N ASP A 246 24.58 -9.00 8.05
CA ASP A 246 24.59 -10.45 8.25
C ASP A 246 24.96 -11.18 6.93
N LYS A 247 26.17 -11.73 6.87
CA LYS A 247 26.71 -12.45 5.72
C LYS A 247 25.84 -13.64 5.26
N LYS A 248 25.10 -14.30 6.16
CA LYS A 248 24.22 -15.42 5.78
C LYS A 248 22.97 -14.93 5.09
N VAL A 249 22.35 -13.86 5.62
CA VAL A 249 21.16 -13.23 5.01
C VAL A 249 21.53 -12.62 3.65
N LEU A 250 22.66 -11.92 3.56
CA LEU A 250 23.20 -11.41 2.31
C LEU A 250 23.47 -12.52 1.28
N SER A 251 24.08 -13.64 1.68
CA SER A 251 24.30 -14.79 0.79
C SER A 251 23.00 -15.43 0.30
N LEU A 252 21.99 -15.52 1.18
CA LEU A 252 20.67 -16.06 0.84
C LEU A 252 19.91 -15.15 -0.14
N ILE A 253 19.87 -13.84 0.10
CA ILE A 253 19.32 -12.85 -0.84
C ILE A 253 20.10 -12.88 -2.17
N LYS A 254 21.44 -12.92 -2.12
CA LYS A 254 22.29 -13.04 -3.31
C LYS A 254 21.95 -14.29 -4.12
N SER A 255 21.71 -15.44 -3.48
CA SER A 255 21.29 -16.66 -4.18
C SER A 255 19.86 -16.57 -4.78
N ALA A 256 18.94 -15.86 -4.12
CA ALA A 256 17.57 -15.66 -4.59
C ALA A 256 17.48 -14.75 -5.83
N LEU A 257 18.38 -13.76 -5.90
CA LEU A 257 18.52 -12.82 -7.03
C LEU A 257 19.16 -13.45 -8.29
N VAL A 258 19.44 -14.76 -8.32
CA VAL A 258 19.81 -15.43 -9.56
C VAL A 258 18.58 -15.46 -10.47
N SER A 259 18.68 -14.84 -11.64
CA SER A 259 17.59 -14.86 -12.62
C SER A 259 17.60 -16.16 -13.42
N ARG A 260 16.45 -16.85 -13.49
CA ARG A 260 16.19 -17.87 -14.50
C ARG A 260 16.16 -17.15 -15.85
N ALA A 261 17.19 -17.35 -16.67
CA ALA A 261 17.39 -16.59 -17.91
C ALA A 261 16.21 -16.80 -18.87
N LEU A 262 15.26 -15.86 -18.84
CA LEU A 262 14.17 -15.80 -19.80
C LEU A 262 14.76 -15.37 -21.15
N SER A 263 14.95 -16.36 -22.02
CA SER A 263 15.12 -16.15 -23.46
C SER A 263 13.82 -15.53 -24.00
N LYS A 264 13.70 -14.21 -23.86
CA LYS A 264 12.75 -13.40 -24.60
C LYS A 264 13.20 -13.41 -26.07
N GLU A 265 12.84 -14.47 -26.79
CA GLU A 265 12.77 -14.38 -28.25
C GLU A 265 11.77 -13.26 -28.57
N GLU A 266 12.22 -12.25 -29.31
CA GLU A 266 11.38 -11.17 -29.80
C GLU A 266 10.52 -11.64 -30.99
N ASN A 267 9.77 -12.72 -30.77
CA ASN A 267 8.70 -13.17 -31.66
C ASN A 267 7.58 -12.14 -31.62
N GLY A 268 7.68 -11.11 -32.46
CA GLY A 268 6.62 -10.13 -32.65
C GLY A 268 5.33 -10.82 -33.08
N GLU A 269 4.30 -10.78 -32.24
CA GLU A 269 3.01 -11.43 -32.50
C GLU A 269 2.25 -10.74 -33.64
N GLU A 270 2.57 -11.09 -34.89
CA GLU A 270 1.58 -11.10 -35.95
C GLU A 270 0.38 -11.91 -35.46
N LEU A 271 -0.78 -11.25 -35.30
CA LEU A 271 -2.05 -11.86 -34.90
C LEU A 271 -2.61 -12.79 -35.98
N ARG A 272 -1.97 -13.96 -36.18
CA ARG A 272 -2.43 -15.04 -37.06
C ARG A 272 -3.67 -15.69 -36.44
N LYS A 273 -4.84 -15.29 -36.94
CA LYS A 273 -6.18 -15.63 -36.43
C LYS A 273 -6.58 -17.09 -36.71
N ASP A 274 -5.87 -18.05 -36.11
CA ASP A 274 -6.16 -19.48 -36.30
C ASP A 274 -7.41 -19.91 -35.50
N LYS A 275 -8.60 -19.60 -36.06
CA LYS A 275 -9.93 -19.81 -35.46
C LYS A 275 -10.35 -21.30 -35.41
N LYS A 276 -9.54 -22.18 -34.81
CA LYS A 276 -9.99 -23.51 -34.42
C LYS A 276 -10.91 -23.43 -33.20
N ARG A 277 -12.22 -23.31 -33.46
CA ARG A 277 -13.31 -23.44 -32.49
C ARG A 277 -13.31 -24.84 -31.83
N ARG A 278 -12.41 -25.10 -30.89
CA ARG A 278 -12.61 -26.16 -29.90
C ARG A 278 -13.77 -25.73 -29.01
N ALA A 279 -14.83 -26.54 -28.97
CA ALA A 279 -15.95 -26.31 -28.06
C ALA A 279 -15.45 -26.39 -26.62
N THR A 280 -15.57 -25.29 -25.87
CA THR A 280 -15.14 -25.22 -24.47
C THR A 280 -16.05 -26.09 -23.60
N LYS A 281 -15.72 -27.38 -23.48
CA LYS A 281 -16.30 -28.25 -22.45
C LYS A 281 -16.14 -27.53 -21.10
N LYS A 282 -17.22 -27.43 -20.33
CA LYS A 282 -17.19 -26.83 -19.00
C LYS A 282 -16.13 -27.55 -18.16
N ARG A 283 -15.00 -26.90 -17.86
CA ARG A 283 -14.06 -27.38 -16.84
C ARG A 283 -14.76 -27.20 -15.50
N ILE A 284 -15.36 -28.27 -15.01
CA ILE A 284 -15.66 -28.40 -13.59
C ILE A 284 -14.30 -28.32 -12.89
N LEU A 285 -14.12 -27.32 -12.04
CA LEU A 285 -12.93 -27.21 -11.20
C LEU A 285 -12.96 -28.37 -10.21
N ASN A 286 -11.83 -29.05 -10.05
CA ASN A 286 -11.70 -30.05 -8.98
C ASN A 286 -11.83 -29.35 -7.62
N GLU A 287 -12.30 -30.04 -6.58
CA GLU A 287 -12.56 -29.42 -5.26
C GLU A 287 -11.31 -28.77 -4.63
N ASN A 288 -10.13 -29.28 -4.99
CA ASN A 288 -8.82 -28.78 -4.56
C ASN A 288 -8.15 -27.80 -5.55
N GLU A 289 -8.79 -27.47 -6.69
CA GLU A 289 -8.31 -26.40 -7.57
C GLU A 289 -8.72 -25.03 -6.99
N PRO A 290 -7.80 -24.06 -6.85
CA PRO A 290 -8.14 -22.74 -6.30
C PRO A 290 -9.20 -22.08 -7.19
N LYS A 291 -10.24 -21.54 -6.55
CA LYS A 291 -11.34 -20.87 -7.26
C LYS A 291 -10.76 -19.69 -8.07
N PRO A 292 -11.04 -19.59 -9.38
CA PRO A 292 -10.51 -18.50 -10.21
C PRO A 292 -11.00 -17.16 -9.68
N ASP A 293 -10.14 -16.14 -9.76
CA ASP A 293 -10.43 -14.82 -9.20
C ASP A 293 -11.80 -14.30 -9.68
N PRO A 294 -12.59 -13.68 -8.80
CA PRO A 294 -13.92 -13.22 -9.15
C PRO A 294 -13.85 -12.21 -10.31
N TYR A 295 -14.83 -12.29 -11.22
CA TYR A 295 -14.82 -11.52 -12.46
C TYR A 295 -14.71 -10.01 -12.22
N TRP A 296 -15.28 -9.51 -11.12
CA TRP A 296 -15.15 -8.09 -10.73
C TRP A 296 -13.69 -7.67 -10.49
N LEU A 297 -12.88 -8.53 -9.87
CA LEU A 297 -11.50 -8.24 -9.52
C LEU A 297 -10.60 -8.28 -10.75
N ARG A 298 -10.84 -9.24 -11.65
CA ARG A 298 -10.19 -9.30 -12.98
C ARG A 298 -10.54 -8.07 -13.84
N THR A 299 -11.80 -7.64 -13.79
CA THR A 299 -12.27 -6.41 -14.46
C THR A 299 -11.60 -5.17 -13.85
N PHE A 300 -11.41 -5.12 -12.53
CA PHE A 300 -10.75 -4.00 -11.85
C PHE A 300 -9.23 -3.95 -12.14
N PHE A 301 -8.51 -5.07 -12.10
CA PHE A 301 -7.09 -5.08 -12.52
C PHE A 301 -6.95 -4.79 -14.02
N GLY A 302 -7.90 -5.21 -14.85
CA GLY A 302 -7.99 -4.78 -16.26
C GLY A 302 -8.33 -3.29 -16.45
N PHE A 303 -8.77 -2.60 -15.39
CA PHE A 303 -9.00 -1.16 -15.35
C PHE A 303 -7.82 -0.38 -14.73
N ALA A 304 -7.02 -0.98 -13.84
CA ALA A 304 -5.97 -0.31 -13.07
C ALA A 304 -4.99 0.53 -13.90
N PRO A 305 -4.41 1.62 -13.31
CA PRO A 305 -3.37 2.43 -13.96
C PRO A 305 -2.17 1.58 -14.33
N GLU A 306 -1.53 1.91 -15.45
CA GLU A 306 -0.27 1.29 -15.86
C GLU A 306 0.81 1.51 -14.79
N GLU A 307 0.77 2.67 -14.09
CA GLU A 307 1.69 3.01 -13.00
C GLU A 307 1.53 2.17 -11.71
N ALA A 308 0.48 1.34 -11.59
CA ALA A 308 0.33 0.37 -10.51
C ALA A 308 0.25 -1.09 -10.99
N ALA A 309 0.26 -1.32 -12.31
CA ALA A 309 0.15 -2.66 -12.89
C ALA A 309 1.46 -3.45 -12.84
N LYS A 310 2.62 -2.76 -12.83
CA LYS A 310 3.93 -3.42 -12.82
C LYS A 310 4.41 -3.72 -11.40
N VAL A 311 4.54 -5.00 -11.07
CA VAL A 311 5.17 -5.50 -9.85
C VAL A 311 6.60 -5.96 -10.19
N PRO A 312 7.64 -5.56 -9.42
CA PRO A 312 9.02 -6.01 -9.66
C PRO A 312 9.20 -7.51 -9.46
N CYS A 313 10.11 -8.12 -10.23
CA CYS A 313 10.33 -9.57 -10.23
C CYS A 313 11.82 -9.91 -10.42
N TYR A 314 12.56 -9.97 -9.31
CA TYR A 314 14.01 -10.26 -9.32
C TYR A 314 14.28 -11.75 -9.08
N GLY A 315 14.36 -12.53 -10.16
CA GLY A 315 14.66 -13.96 -10.08
C GLY A 315 13.64 -14.73 -9.24
N HIS A 316 14.09 -15.37 -8.16
CA HIS A 316 13.22 -16.15 -7.27
C HIS A 316 12.51 -15.31 -6.20
N CYS A 317 12.86 -14.02 -6.05
CA CYS A 317 12.40 -13.12 -4.99
C CYS A 317 10.94 -12.62 -5.13
N GLY A 318 9.97 -13.41 -5.60
CA GLY A 318 8.60 -12.94 -5.91
C GLY A 318 7.94 -12.03 -4.85
N ILE A 319 8.00 -12.41 -3.56
CA ILE A 319 7.43 -11.63 -2.44
C ILE A 319 8.40 -10.54 -1.93
N LEU A 320 9.70 -10.75 -2.06
CA LEU A 320 10.73 -9.81 -1.59
C LEU A 320 11.04 -8.69 -2.59
N SER A 321 10.75 -8.88 -3.88
CA SER A 321 11.09 -7.94 -4.96
C SER A 321 10.50 -6.54 -4.76
N PRO A 322 9.26 -6.36 -4.26
CA PRO A 322 8.72 -5.04 -3.97
C PRO A 322 9.49 -4.30 -2.86
N LEU A 323 9.92 -5.02 -1.81
CA LEU A 323 10.76 -4.45 -0.76
C LEU A 323 12.16 -4.11 -1.31
N LEU A 324 12.79 -5.03 -2.03
CA LEU A 324 14.13 -4.85 -2.61
C LEU A 324 14.16 -3.70 -3.64
N ALA A 325 13.09 -3.52 -4.43
CA ALA A 325 12.96 -2.39 -5.35
C ALA A 325 12.88 -1.05 -4.59
N ASN A 326 12.15 -1.00 -3.47
CA ASN A 326 12.14 0.18 -2.60
C ASN A 326 13.49 0.42 -1.91
N VAL A 327 14.24 -0.63 -1.54
CA VAL A 327 15.61 -0.50 -1.01
C VAL A 327 16.56 0.13 -2.03
N CYS A 328 16.45 -0.22 -3.31
CA CYS A 328 17.23 0.43 -4.37
C CYS A 328 16.78 1.89 -4.58
N LEU A 329 15.47 2.10 -4.73
CA LEU A 329 14.91 3.43 -5.02
C LEU A 329 15.00 4.42 -3.84
N ASN A 330 15.29 3.96 -2.62
CA ASN A 330 15.53 4.84 -1.48
C ASN A 330 16.80 5.70 -1.65
N GLU A 331 17.77 5.27 -2.47
CA GLU A 331 18.92 6.10 -2.85
C GLU A 331 18.50 7.34 -3.64
N LEU A 332 17.52 7.19 -4.54
CA LEU A 332 16.90 8.31 -5.25
C LEU A 332 16.09 9.18 -4.28
N ASP A 333 15.33 8.55 -3.37
CA ASP A 333 14.50 9.29 -2.41
C ASP A 333 15.35 10.23 -1.54
N HIS A 334 16.49 9.77 -1.01
CA HIS A 334 17.40 10.64 -0.25
C HIS A 334 18.04 11.73 -1.10
N MET A 335 18.50 11.41 -2.32
CA MET A 335 19.04 12.43 -3.25
C MET A 335 18.00 13.51 -3.58
N MET A 336 16.72 13.13 -3.70
CA MET A 336 15.60 14.06 -3.89
C MET A 336 15.24 14.84 -2.62
N GLU A 337 15.42 14.28 -1.41
CA GLU A 337 15.29 14.99 -0.14
C GLU A 337 16.36 16.07 0.00
N ASP A 338 17.64 15.73 -0.22
CA ASP A 338 18.76 16.68 -0.19
C ASP A 338 18.60 17.78 -1.25
N MET A 339 18.23 17.42 -2.49
CA MET A 339 17.95 18.40 -3.55
C MET A 339 16.74 19.28 -3.21
N THR A 340 15.75 18.79 -2.46
CA THR A 340 14.60 19.61 -2.02
C THR A 340 15.03 20.69 -1.01
N VAL A 341 16.00 20.40 -0.15
CA VAL A 341 16.60 21.38 0.77
C VAL A 341 17.47 22.37 0.00
N GLU A 342 18.36 21.90 -0.88
CA GLU A 342 19.25 22.74 -1.71
C GLU A 342 18.49 23.70 -2.64
N PHE A 343 17.33 23.27 -3.15
CA PHE A 343 16.49 24.08 -4.04
C PHE A 343 15.64 25.12 -3.28
N PHE A 344 15.47 25.00 -1.97
CA PHE A 344 14.68 25.95 -1.20
C PHE A 344 15.41 27.29 -1.08
N ARG A 345 14.83 28.35 -1.65
CA ARG A 345 15.37 29.72 -1.55
C ARG A 345 14.26 30.66 -1.11
N PRO A 346 14.28 31.17 0.13
CA PRO A 346 13.23 32.03 0.66
C PRO A 346 13.20 33.38 -0.05
N CYS A 347 12.05 34.06 0.00
CA CYS A 347 11.90 35.44 -0.47
C CYS A 347 10.83 36.13 0.37
N GLU A 348 11.22 37.16 1.12
CA GLU A 348 10.35 37.87 2.09
C GLU A 348 9.16 38.58 1.43
N ASN A 349 9.27 38.88 0.13
CA ASN A 349 8.21 39.49 -0.70
C ASN A 349 7.09 38.48 -1.09
N ASP A 350 7.27 37.17 -0.89
CA ASP A 350 6.29 36.14 -1.26
C ASP A 350 5.37 35.84 -0.05
N SER A 351 4.05 36.11 -0.17
CA SER A 351 3.09 36.03 0.97
C SER A 351 3.13 34.70 1.72
N ILE A 352 3.28 33.61 0.95
CA ILE A 352 3.37 32.23 1.43
C ILE A 352 4.48 32.07 2.47
N TRP A 353 5.57 32.85 2.39
CA TRP A 353 6.69 32.71 3.31
C TRP A 353 6.28 32.99 4.76
N LYS A 354 5.45 34.02 4.97
CA LYS A 354 4.97 34.47 6.30
C LYS A 354 4.07 33.47 7.03
N TYR A 355 3.44 32.54 6.29
CA TYR A 355 2.56 31.50 6.85
C TYR A 355 3.12 30.08 6.71
N SER A 356 4.33 29.93 6.16
CA SER A 356 4.90 28.61 5.85
C SER A 356 5.52 27.88 7.05
N ILE A 357 5.69 28.56 8.18
CA ILE A 357 6.51 28.10 9.33
C ILE A 357 5.68 27.39 10.42
N ASP A 358 4.55 27.96 10.86
CA ASP A 358 3.93 27.59 12.16
C ASP A 358 2.65 26.71 12.06
N ASP A 359 1.86 26.82 10.98
CA ASP A 359 0.53 26.16 10.89
C ASP A 359 0.55 24.74 10.30
N GLY A 360 0.60 23.73 11.17
CA GLY A 360 0.53 22.31 10.80
C GLY A 360 -0.81 21.82 10.21
N CYS A 361 -1.84 22.67 10.15
CA CYS A 361 -3.23 22.28 9.81
C CYS A 361 -3.89 23.11 8.69
N HIS A 362 -3.18 24.06 8.08
CA HIS A 362 -3.76 24.90 7.01
C HIS A 362 -4.12 24.09 5.75
N ASN A 363 -5.41 24.07 5.40
CA ASN A 363 -5.94 23.40 4.21
C ASN A 363 -5.70 24.24 2.95
N PRO A 364 -4.77 23.87 2.04
CA PRO A 364 -4.41 24.68 0.88
C PRO A 364 -5.38 24.51 -0.30
N ALA A 365 -6.55 23.90 -0.05
CA ALA A 365 -7.73 24.06 -0.90
C ALA A 365 -8.39 25.45 -0.77
N TRP A 366 -7.85 26.35 0.06
CA TRP A 366 -8.11 27.79 -0.03
C TRP A 366 -6.98 28.51 -0.77
N PRO A 367 -7.26 29.37 -1.77
CA PRO A 367 -6.21 29.99 -2.56
C PRO A 367 -5.58 31.17 -1.83
N GLU A 368 -4.28 31.11 -1.54
CA GLU A 368 -3.48 32.33 -1.61
C GLU A 368 -3.36 32.75 -3.08
N PHE A 369 -3.68 34.01 -3.36
CA PHE A 369 -3.83 34.56 -4.72
C PHE A 369 -2.48 34.90 -5.36
N VAL A 370 -1.58 33.91 -5.51
CA VAL A 370 -0.15 34.17 -5.74
C VAL A 370 0.32 33.87 -7.18
N PRO A 371 0.66 34.94 -7.94
CA PRO A 371 1.54 34.99 -9.11
C PRO A 371 2.26 33.71 -9.54
N SER A 372 3.10 33.19 -8.65
CA SER A 372 4.01 32.04 -8.82
C SER A 372 5.10 32.19 -9.90
N SER A 373 4.87 33.00 -10.93
CA SER A 373 5.92 33.55 -11.80
C SER A 373 6.50 34.85 -11.23
N GLY A 374 7.80 35.07 -11.42
CA GLY A 374 8.54 36.27 -10.98
C GLY A 374 9.94 35.93 -10.47
N LYS A 375 10.90 36.86 -10.59
CA LYS A 375 12.25 36.67 -10.05
C LYS A 375 12.19 36.59 -8.52
N GLU A 376 11.57 37.59 -7.89
CA GLU A 376 11.26 37.71 -6.45
C GLU A 376 10.11 36.79 -6.01
N LYS A 377 10.36 35.48 -5.91
CA LYS A 377 9.43 34.50 -5.29
C LYS A 377 10.20 33.36 -4.65
N THR A 378 9.67 32.82 -3.56
CA THR A 378 10.28 31.68 -2.85
C THR A 378 10.40 30.51 -3.81
N ARG A 379 11.62 30.00 -4.03
CA ARG A 379 11.85 28.76 -4.77
C ARG A 379 11.60 27.59 -3.84
N LYS A 380 10.83 26.61 -4.32
CA LYS A 380 10.49 25.39 -3.58
C LYS A 380 10.29 24.23 -4.54
N MET A 381 10.61 23.04 -4.07
CA MET A 381 10.30 21.76 -4.69
C MET A 381 9.48 20.89 -3.71
N ASP A 382 8.66 20.00 -4.22
CA ASP A 382 8.20 18.80 -3.48
C ASP A 382 8.34 17.58 -4.39
N TYR A 383 8.62 16.44 -3.77
CA TYR A 383 8.80 15.14 -4.40
C TYR A 383 7.79 14.13 -3.83
N ILE A 384 7.33 13.20 -4.66
CA ILE A 384 6.52 12.04 -4.24
C ILE A 384 6.70 10.85 -5.19
N ARG A 385 6.82 9.63 -4.64
CA ARG A 385 7.05 8.39 -5.40
C ARG A 385 5.99 7.31 -5.13
N TYR A 386 5.56 6.66 -6.20
CA TYR A 386 4.73 5.46 -6.19
C TYR A 386 5.34 4.40 -7.12
N GLY A 387 6.12 3.49 -6.53
CA GLY A 387 6.79 2.41 -7.25
C GLY A 387 7.97 2.96 -8.03
N GLY A 388 8.06 2.63 -9.32
CA GLY A 388 9.02 3.23 -10.25
C GLY A 388 8.60 4.62 -10.74
N HIS A 389 7.34 5.01 -10.57
CA HIS A 389 6.83 6.30 -11.02
C HIS A 389 6.95 7.36 -9.93
N PHE A 390 7.35 8.57 -10.30
CA PHE A 390 7.45 9.69 -9.38
C PHE A 390 6.98 11.00 -10.00
N LEU A 391 6.67 11.97 -9.14
CA LEU A 391 6.21 13.29 -9.52
C LEU A 391 6.95 14.34 -8.69
N ILE A 392 7.52 15.34 -9.37
CA ILE A 392 8.18 16.49 -8.75
C ILE A 392 7.39 17.74 -9.10
N GLY A 393 7.00 18.54 -8.10
CA GLY A 393 6.41 19.86 -8.28
C GLY A 393 7.46 20.95 -8.07
N ILE A 394 7.59 21.88 -9.01
CA ILE A 394 8.64 22.91 -9.03
C ILE A 394 8.03 24.32 -9.08
N ARG A 395 8.48 25.19 -8.15
CA ARG A 395 8.14 26.62 -8.07
C ARG A 395 9.32 27.44 -8.59
N GLY A 396 9.34 27.67 -9.90
CA GLY A 396 10.39 28.40 -10.62
C GLY A 396 10.12 28.45 -12.12
N PRO A 397 11.06 28.97 -12.93
CA PRO A 397 10.98 28.90 -14.39
C PRO A 397 11.28 27.49 -14.92
N ARG A 398 10.91 27.22 -16.18
CA ARG A 398 11.13 25.92 -16.84
C ARG A 398 12.61 25.50 -16.88
N GLU A 399 13.53 26.45 -16.90
CA GLU A 399 14.98 26.23 -16.87
C GLU A 399 15.41 25.41 -15.65
N GLU A 400 14.87 25.69 -14.46
CA GLU A 400 15.18 24.93 -13.24
C GLU A 400 14.66 23.49 -13.34
N ALA A 401 13.47 23.27 -13.92
CA ALA A 401 12.96 21.93 -14.16
C ALA A 401 13.84 21.12 -15.13
N VAL A 402 14.49 21.78 -16.10
CA VAL A 402 15.46 21.15 -17.00
C VAL A 402 16.77 20.82 -16.28
N LYS A 403 17.24 21.66 -15.33
CA LYS A 403 18.42 21.36 -14.49
C LYS A 403 18.16 20.16 -13.57
N VAL A 404 17.03 20.17 -12.85
CA VAL A 404 16.59 19.04 -12.00
C VAL A 404 16.53 17.75 -12.81
N ARG A 405 15.98 17.80 -14.04
CA ARG A 405 15.95 16.63 -14.93
C ARG A 405 17.34 16.09 -15.28
N LYS A 406 18.30 16.96 -15.61
CA LYS A 406 19.68 16.54 -15.91
C LYS A 406 20.33 15.81 -14.73
N ARG A 407 20.27 16.41 -13.54
CA ARG A 407 20.81 15.83 -12.30
C ARG A 407 20.19 14.48 -11.96
N ILE A 408 18.92 14.24 -12.29
CA ILE A 408 18.25 12.93 -12.15
C ILE A 408 18.78 11.91 -13.17
N VAL A 409 18.98 12.29 -14.44
CA VAL A 409 19.58 11.38 -15.45
C VAL A 409 21.01 10.99 -15.04
N GLU A 410 21.83 11.99 -14.71
CA GLU A 410 23.22 11.80 -14.24
C GLU A 410 23.27 10.89 -13.01
N PHE A 411 22.38 11.10 -12.03
CA PHE A 411 22.27 10.23 -10.86
C PHE A 411 21.86 8.79 -11.21
N CYS A 412 20.87 8.59 -12.08
CA CYS A 412 20.40 7.24 -12.43
C CYS A 412 21.43 6.46 -13.27
N GLU A 413 22.22 7.12 -14.11
CA GLU A 413 23.35 6.49 -14.82
C GLU A 413 24.46 6.06 -13.85
N ILE A 414 24.76 6.86 -12.80
CA ILE A 414 25.81 6.56 -11.81
C ILE A 414 25.35 5.54 -10.75
N ALA A 415 24.12 5.65 -10.24
CA ALA A 415 23.63 4.89 -9.10
C ALA A 415 22.94 3.57 -9.48
N PHE A 416 22.27 3.51 -10.63
CA PHE A 416 21.51 2.35 -11.09
C PHE A 416 22.03 1.75 -12.40
N GLU A 417 23.06 2.35 -13.01
CA GLU A 417 23.68 1.89 -14.26
C GLU A 417 22.67 1.88 -15.45
N ILE A 418 21.62 2.73 -15.38
CA ILE A 418 20.51 2.83 -16.34
C ILE A 418 20.48 4.23 -16.99
N ARG A 419 20.51 4.26 -18.32
CA ARG A 419 20.31 5.47 -19.13
C ARG A 419 18.82 5.81 -19.24
N LEU A 420 18.45 7.06 -19.00
CA LEU A 420 17.06 7.52 -19.02
C LEU A 420 16.79 8.48 -20.18
N ASP A 421 15.84 8.10 -21.04
CA ASP A 421 15.38 8.91 -22.15
C ASP A 421 14.61 10.15 -21.67
N ASN A 422 14.71 11.25 -22.43
CA ASN A 422 13.96 12.49 -22.16
C ASN A 422 12.43 12.31 -22.20
N SER A 423 11.92 11.21 -22.77
CA SER A 423 10.52 10.79 -22.77
C SER A 423 10.07 10.10 -21.48
N LYS A 424 10.98 9.53 -20.69
CA LYS A 424 10.71 8.94 -19.36
C LYS A 424 10.67 10.00 -18.25
N LEU A 425 11.04 11.24 -18.58
CA LEU A 425 11.18 12.38 -17.67
C LEU A 425 10.50 13.62 -18.30
N GLU A 426 9.18 13.55 -18.44
CA GLU A 426 8.36 14.58 -19.09
C GLU A 426 8.23 15.82 -18.19
N ILE A 427 8.33 17.02 -18.79
CA ILE A 427 8.19 18.30 -18.08
C ILE A 427 6.94 19.00 -18.60
N GLU A 428 5.91 19.07 -17.75
CA GLU A 428 4.61 19.65 -18.06
C GLU A 428 4.32 20.92 -17.25
N HIS A 429 3.38 21.73 -17.74
CA HIS A 429 2.84 22.88 -17.01
C HIS A 429 1.43 22.57 -16.51
N VAL A 430 1.11 22.96 -15.28
CA VAL A 430 -0.15 22.64 -14.57
C VAL A 430 -1.45 23.10 -15.27
N THR A 431 -1.35 23.94 -16.30
CA THR A 431 -2.47 24.31 -17.20
C THR A 431 -2.86 23.21 -18.18
N ARG A 432 -1.93 22.33 -18.59
CA ARG A 432 -2.23 21.21 -19.50
C ARG A 432 -2.99 20.08 -18.81
N GLY A 433 -2.69 19.87 -17.53
CA GLY A 433 -3.25 18.82 -16.69
C GLY A 433 -2.38 17.56 -16.72
N ILE A 434 -1.61 17.33 -15.65
CA ILE A 434 -0.64 16.23 -15.57
C ILE A 434 -1.35 14.92 -15.18
N GLN A 435 -1.17 13.85 -15.94
CA GLN A 435 -1.73 12.53 -15.63
C GLN A 435 -0.79 11.73 -14.70
N PHE A 436 -1.27 11.35 -13.52
CA PHE A 436 -0.56 10.51 -12.56
C PHE A 436 -1.54 9.61 -11.80
N LEU A 437 -1.33 8.28 -11.80
CA LEU A 437 -2.18 7.30 -11.11
C LEU A 437 -3.68 7.42 -11.50
N ASP A 438 -3.99 7.48 -12.80
CA ASP A 438 -5.33 7.72 -13.38
C ASP A 438 -6.02 9.06 -13.02
N HIS A 439 -5.31 9.96 -12.33
CA HIS A 439 -5.81 11.28 -11.97
C HIS A 439 -5.09 12.37 -12.79
N ILE A 440 -5.85 13.36 -13.25
CA ILE A 440 -5.38 14.58 -13.90
C ILE A 440 -5.30 15.68 -12.84
N ILE A 441 -4.09 16.21 -12.63
CA ILE A 441 -3.76 17.29 -11.71
C ILE A 441 -3.71 18.60 -12.50
N CYS A 442 -4.60 19.56 -12.24
CA CYS A 442 -4.68 20.80 -13.00
C CYS A 442 -5.01 22.03 -12.14
N ARG A 443 -4.64 23.22 -12.61
CA ARG A 443 -4.93 24.49 -11.92
C ARG A 443 -6.29 25.03 -12.37
N ARG A 444 -7.29 24.96 -11.50
CA ARG A 444 -8.65 25.45 -11.76
C ARG A 444 -8.80 26.89 -11.26
N VAL A 445 -9.13 27.81 -12.17
CA VAL A 445 -9.56 29.17 -11.78
C VAL A 445 -10.93 29.09 -11.11
N ILE A 446 -11.07 29.78 -9.98
CA ILE A 446 -12.32 29.94 -9.23
C ILE A 446 -12.57 31.44 -9.00
N HIS A 447 -13.84 31.83 -8.90
CA HIS A 447 -14.23 33.23 -8.74
C HIS A 447 -14.95 33.43 -7.40
N PRO A 448 -14.24 33.38 -6.26
CA PRO A 448 -14.85 33.55 -4.95
C PRO A 448 -15.38 34.97 -4.76
N THR A 449 -16.62 35.09 -4.30
CA THR A 449 -17.15 36.36 -3.79
C THR A 449 -16.61 36.58 -2.38
N LEU A 450 -15.59 37.43 -2.26
CA LEU A 450 -15.11 37.92 -0.97
C LEU A 450 -16.16 38.88 -0.39
N ARG A 451 -16.29 38.89 0.94
CA ARG A 451 -17.16 39.81 1.68
C ARG A 451 -16.40 40.35 2.87
N TYR A 452 -16.32 41.67 2.99
CA TYR A 452 -15.65 42.33 4.12
C TYR A 452 -16.43 43.58 4.54
N THR A 453 -16.27 43.97 5.81
CA THR A 453 -16.81 45.21 6.35
C THR A 453 -15.87 46.36 5.99
N GLY A 454 -16.34 47.32 5.21
CA GLY A 454 -15.61 48.55 4.90
C GLY A 454 -15.54 49.50 6.10
N SER A 455 -14.66 50.50 6.01
CA SER A 455 -14.51 51.59 6.98
C SER A 455 -15.78 52.46 7.04
N GLY A 456 -16.73 52.06 7.89
CA GLY A 456 -18.10 52.59 7.93
C GLY A 456 -19.19 51.53 8.11
N GLY A 457 -18.84 50.24 8.21
CA GLY A 457 -19.79 49.16 8.50
C GLY A 457 -20.58 48.62 7.31
N SER A 458 -20.40 49.19 6.12
CA SER A 458 -20.96 48.66 4.87
C SER A 458 -20.32 47.32 4.50
N ILE A 459 -21.13 46.33 4.13
CA ILE A 459 -20.64 45.03 3.65
C ILE A 459 -20.31 45.16 2.17
N VAL A 460 -19.03 45.24 1.85
CA VAL A 460 -18.53 45.24 0.46
C VAL A 460 -18.40 43.79 0.00
N SER A 461 -18.93 43.48 -1.19
CA SER A 461 -18.79 42.17 -1.83
C SER A 461 -18.04 42.27 -3.14
N GLU A 462 -16.83 41.70 -3.21
CA GLU A 462 -15.94 41.75 -4.35
C GLU A 462 -15.76 40.36 -4.98
N LYS A 463 -15.57 40.27 -6.30
CA LYS A 463 -15.29 39.01 -6.99
C LYS A 463 -13.78 38.84 -7.20
N GLY A 464 -13.13 38.09 -6.32
CA GLY A 464 -11.73 37.70 -6.50
C GLY A 464 -11.55 36.66 -7.61
N VAL A 465 -10.32 36.53 -8.14
CA VAL A 465 -9.92 35.49 -9.10
C VAL A 465 -8.91 34.56 -8.45
N GLY A 466 -9.41 33.54 -7.75
CA GLY A 466 -8.58 32.55 -7.06
C GLY A 466 -8.16 31.39 -7.97
N THR A 467 -7.16 30.61 -7.56
CA THR A 467 -6.77 29.40 -8.29
C THR A 467 -6.55 28.21 -7.36
N LEU A 468 -7.33 27.16 -7.58
CA LEU A 468 -7.27 25.90 -6.83
C LEU A 468 -6.41 24.86 -7.57
N LEU A 469 -5.68 24.00 -6.84
CA LEU A 469 -5.26 22.72 -7.38
C LEU A 469 -6.47 21.76 -7.42
N SER A 470 -6.91 21.41 -8.62
CA SER A 470 -7.99 20.45 -8.84
C SER A 470 -7.39 19.10 -9.23
N VAL A 471 -7.94 18.03 -8.68
CA VAL A 471 -7.54 16.65 -9.01
C VAL A 471 -8.77 15.91 -9.50
N THR A 472 -8.73 15.43 -10.73
CA THR A 472 -9.90 14.92 -11.46
C THR A 472 -9.61 13.57 -12.11
N ALA A 473 -10.60 12.71 -12.27
CA ALA A 473 -10.45 11.43 -12.96
C ALA A 473 -10.62 11.61 -14.49
N SER A 474 -9.77 10.95 -15.28
CA SER A 474 -9.81 11.06 -16.75
C SER A 474 -10.95 10.23 -17.37
N LEU A 475 -12.03 10.92 -17.80
CA LEU A 475 -13.15 10.24 -18.48
C LEU A 475 -12.73 9.59 -19.81
N GLN A 476 -11.78 10.18 -20.54
CA GLN A 476 -11.25 9.60 -21.77
C GLN A 476 -10.40 8.34 -21.50
N GLN A 477 -9.64 8.30 -20.41
CA GLN A 477 -8.92 7.09 -20.00
C GLN A 477 -9.90 5.99 -19.57
N CYS A 478 -10.91 6.34 -18.77
CA CYS A 478 -12.00 5.44 -18.38
C CYS A 478 -12.72 4.82 -19.60
N ILE A 479 -12.97 5.60 -20.66
CA ILE A 479 -13.48 5.09 -21.95
C ILE A 479 -12.49 4.10 -22.60
N ARG A 480 -11.20 4.42 -22.66
CA ARG A 480 -10.14 3.52 -23.19
C ARG A 480 -10.05 2.21 -22.39
N GLN A 481 -10.11 2.27 -21.06
CA GLN A 481 -10.12 1.10 -20.17
C GLN A 481 -11.37 0.24 -20.38
N PHE A 482 -12.57 0.83 -20.47
CA PHE A 482 -13.81 0.08 -20.80
C PHE A 482 -13.80 -0.52 -22.22
N ARG A 483 -13.06 0.05 -23.17
CA ARG A 483 -12.80 -0.58 -24.48
C ARG A 483 -11.85 -1.77 -24.37
N ARG A 484 -10.77 -1.67 -23.56
CA ARG A 484 -9.85 -2.80 -23.27
C ARG A 484 -10.58 -4.00 -22.64
N LEU A 485 -11.64 -3.73 -21.88
CA LEU A 485 -12.51 -4.73 -21.25
C LEU A 485 -13.64 -5.27 -22.16
N GLU A 486 -13.68 -4.91 -23.46
CA GLU A 486 -14.75 -5.23 -24.42
C GLU A 486 -16.17 -4.80 -24.03
N LEU A 487 -16.34 -3.97 -22.99
CA LEU A 487 -17.64 -3.51 -22.49
C LEU A 487 -18.20 -2.30 -23.27
N LEU A 488 -17.46 -1.77 -24.24
CA LEU A 488 -17.74 -0.47 -24.87
C LEU A 488 -17.18 -0.39 -26.31
N LYS A 489 -17.91 0.28 -27.22
CA LYS A 489 -17.48 0.59 -28.59
C LYS A 489 -17.61 2.09 -28.87
N GLY A 490 -16.60 2.68 -29.52
CA GLY A 490 -16.55 4.09 -29.91
C GLY A 490 -15.91 4.99 -28.84
N ASP A 491 -15.26 6.08 -29.28
CA ASP A 491 -14.55 7.02 -28.38
C ASP A 491 -15.33 8.31 -28.11
N LYS A 492 -15.89 8.93 -29.15
CA LYS A 492 -16.73 10.14 -29.04
C LYS A 492 -18.13 9.80 -28.52
N ASP A 493 -18.74 8.78 -29.13
CA ASP A 493 -20.07 8.26 -28.79
C ASP A 493 -19.94 6.86 -28.15
N PRO A 494 -19.75 6.77 -26.82
CA PRO A 494 -19.51 5.50 -26.15
C PRO A 494 -20.78 4.62 -26.10
N VAL A 495 -20.82 3.57 -26.93
CA VAL A 495 -21.92 2.60 -26.98
C VAL A 495 -21.56 1.37 -26.13
N PRO A 496 -22.27 1.07 -25.02
CA PRO A 496 -22.01 -0.12 -24.21
C PRO A 496 -22.30 -1.42 -24.96
N LEU A 497 -21.45 -2.44 -24.78
CA LEU A 497 -21.56 -3.79 -25.33
C LEU A 497 -22.06 -4.78 -24.25
N PRO A 498 -22.68 -5.92 -24.61
CA PRO A 498 -23.06 -6.94 -23.62
C PRO A 498 -21.83 -7.55 -22.93
N CYS A 499 -21.92 -7.80 -21.61
CA CYS A 499 -20.86 -8.44 -20.82
C CYS A 499 -20.80 -9.96 -21.08
N ASN A 500 -20.37 -10.34 -22.30
CA ASN A 500 -20.36 -11.72 -22.80
C ASN A 500 -19.73 -12.76 -21.86
N PRO A 501 -18.64 -12.48 -21.11
CA PRO A 501 -18.07 -13.45 -20.17
C PRO A 501 -19.04 -13.94 -19.08
N MET A 502 -20.08 -13.16 -18.76
CA MET A 502 -21.06 -13.48 -17.72
C MET A 502 -22.40 -14.03 -18.26
N LEU A 503 -22.52 -14.31 -19.56
CA LEU A 503 -23.79 -14.71 -20.21
C LEU A 503 -24.50 -15.89 -19.53
N TYR A 504 -23.73 -16.88 -19.05
CA TYR A 504 -24.25 -18.09 -18.41
C TYR A 504 -24.48 -17.95 -16.90
N SER A 505 -24.00 -16.87 -16.27
CA SER A 505 -24.17 -16.58 -14.84
C SER A 505 -25.61 -16.13 -14.53
N GLY A 506 -26.08 -16.41 -13.31
CA GLY A 506 -27.39 -15.95 -12.83
C GLY A 506 -27.44 -14.45 -12.57
N GLN A 507 -28.64 -13.84 -12.62
CA GLN A 507 -28.85 -12.40 -12.48
C GLN A 507 -28.27 -11.85 -11.16
N ALA A 508 -28.52 -12.48 -10.02
CA ALA A 508 -28.04 -12.00 -8.71
C ALA A 508 -26.50 -12.03 -8.59
N HIS A 509 -25.87 -13.15 -8.95
CA HIS A 509 -24.40 -13.24 -8.99
C HIS A 509 -23.80 -12.19 -9.93
N THR A 510 -24.42 -11.97 -11.09
CA THR A 510 -23.97 -11.01 -12.10
C THR A 510 -24.10 -9.56 -11.63
N ASN A 511 -25.22 -9.20 -10.98
CA ASN A 511 -25.39 -7.90 -10.34
C ASN A 511 -24.37 -7.71 -9.20
N SER A 512 -24.22 -8.68 -8.29
CA SER A 512 -23.31 -8.62 -7.15
C SER A 512 -21.84 -8.42 -7.56
N GLN A 513 -21.36 -9.16 -8.57
CA GLN A 513 -20.02 -8.95 -9.14
C GLN A 513 -19.87 -7.52 -9.69
N MET A 514 -20.85 -7.04 -10.45
CA MET A 514 -20.80 -5.69 -11.03
C MET A 514 -20.98 -4.57 -10.00
N ASN A 515 -21.67 -4.81 -8.89
CA ASN A 515 -21.72 -3.90 -7.75
C ASN A 515 -20.37 -3.82 -7.06
N LYS A 516 -19.72 -4.95 -6.76
CA LYS A 516 -18.37 -4.94 -6.14
C LYS A 516 -17.34 -4.23 -7.03
N PHE A 517 -17.44 -4.35 -8.35
CA PHE A 517 -16.66 -3.54 -9.30
C PHE A 517 -17.01 -2.04 -9.19
N LEU A 518 -18.29 -1.67 -9.22
CA LEU A 518 -18.72 -0.26 -9.13
C LEU A 518 -18.37 0.41 -7.79
N GLU A 519 -18.46 -0.31 -6.67
CA GLU A 519 -17.99 0.12 -5.35
C GLU A 519 -16.49 0.40 -5.36
N THR A 520 -15.70 -0.58 -5.82
CA THR A 520 -14.23 -0.46 -5.87
C THR A 520 -13.79 0.70 -6.78
N MET A 521 -14.50 0.91 -7.89
CA MET A 521 -14.34 2.07 -8.78
C MET A 521 -14.72 3.39 -8.10
N ALA A 522 -15.82 3.40 -7.34
CA ALA A 522 -16.26 4.57 -6.60
C ALA A 522 -15.27 4.95 -5.50
N ASP A 523 -14.65 3.99 -4.83
CA ASP A 523 -13.60 4.21 -3.83
C ASP A 523 -12.26 4.57 -4.46
N TRP A 524 -11.87 3.96 -5.59
CA TRP A 524 -10.67 4.35 -6.33
C TRP A 524 -10.65 5.86 -6.62
N TYR A 525 -11.76 6.40 -7.14
CA TYR A 525 -11.91 7.83 -7.43
C TYR A 525 -12.48 8.67 -6.26
N ARG A 526 -12.32 8.23 -5.00
CA ARG A 526 -12.80 8.93 -3.79
C ARG A 526 -12.35 10.40 -3.69
N TYR A 527 -11.14 10.69 -4.13
CA TYR A 527 -10.48 12.01 -4.02
C TYR A 527 -10.48 12.80 -5.33
N ALA A 528 -11.30 12.43 -6.31
CA ALA A 528 -11.45 13.14 -7.58
C ALA A 528 -12.63 14.15 -7.54
N ASP A 529 -12.38 15.43 -7.83
CA ASP A 529 -13.40 16.49 -7.76
C ASP A 529 -14.61 16.21 -8.69
N ASN A 530 -14.40 15.45 -9.76
CA ASN A 530 -15.40 15.04 -10.73
C ASN A 530 -15.99 13.62 -10.50
N ARG A 531 -15.75 12.97 -9.33
CA ARG A 531 -16.20 11.61 -8.96
C ARG A 531 -17.61 11.27 -9.45
N LYS A 532 -18.59 12.14 -9.18
CA LYS A 532 -20.00 11.94 -9.60
C LYS A 532 -20.21 11.82 -11.11
N LYS A 533 -19.40 12.50 -11.94
CA LYS A 533 -19.47 12.40 -13.40
C LYS A 533 -18.86 11.08 -13.91
N VAL A 534 -17.69 10.70 -13.39
CA VAL A 534 -17.00 9.47 -13.83
C VAL A 534 -17.72 8.22 -13.34
N ILE A 535 -18.09 8.13 -12.06
CA ILE A 535 -18.84 6.97 -11.55
C ILE A 535 -20.25 6.87 -12.15
N GLY A 536 -20.90 8.01 -12.43
CA GLY A 536 -22.17 8.02 -13.15
C GLY A 536 -22.06 7.44 -14.57
N PHE A 537 -20.93 7.69 -15.25
CA PHE A 537 -20.61 7.07 -16.53
C PHE A 537 -20.30 5.57 -16.38
N CYS A 538 -19.43 5.17 -15.45
CA CYS A 538 -19.13 3.76 -15.18
C CYS A 538 -20.41 2.95 -14.93
N ALA A 539 -21.29 3.46 -14.08
CA ALA A 539 -22.56 2.83 -13.75
C ALA A 539 -23.55 2.83 -14.92
N TYR A 540 -23.53 3.83 -15.81
CA TYR A 540 -24.28 3.81 -17.07
C TYR A 540 -23.79 2.71 -18.03
N VAL A 541 -22.47 2.56 -18.19
CA VAL A 541 -21.85 1.54 -19.05
C VAL A 541 -22.19 0.14 -18.52
N VAL A 542 -21.89 -0.14 -17.26
CA VAL A 542 -22.15 -1.42 -16.59
C VAL A 542 -23.64 -1.81 -16.66
N ARG A 543 -24.54 -0.91 -16.26
CA ARG A 543 -25.99 -1.16 -16.28
C ARG A 543 -26.53 -1.39 -17.69
N SER A 544 -26.05 -0.62 -18.68
CA SER A 544 -26.42 -0.82 -20.08
C SER A 544 -25.84 -2.11 -20.68
N SER A 545 -24.65 -2.52 -20.24
CA SER A 545 -24.00 -3.77 -20.61
C SER A 545 -24.80 -4.96 -20.08
N LEU A 546 -25.16 -4.95 -18.79
CA LEU A 546 -26.01 -5.96 -18.16
C LEU A 546 -27.41 -6.00 -18.78
N ALA A 547 -28.03 -4.85 -19.07
CA ALA A 547 -29.32 -4.82 -19.76
C ALA A 547 -29.26 -5.40 -21.19
N LYS A 548 -28.10 -5.33 -21.88
CA LYS A 548 -27.87 -6.04 -23.15
C LYS A 548 -27.58 -7.52 -22.96
N LEU A 549 -26.84 -7.89 -21.91
CA LEU A 549 -26.55 -9.28 -21.55
C LEU A 549 -27.84 -10.05 -21.22
N TYR A 550 -28.68 -9.48 -20.37
CA TYR A 550 -29.97 -10.04 -20.00
C TYR A 550 -30.96 -10.03 -21.17
N ALA A 551 -30.89 -9.05 -22.07
CA ALA A 551 -31.67 -9.09 -23.31
C ALA A 551 -31.33 -10.33 -24.16
N ALA A 552 -30.03 -10.65 -24.30
CA ALA A 552 -29.58 -11.86 -25.00
C ALA A 552 -29.97 -13.15 -24.25
N ARG A 553 -29.66 -13.25 -22.94
CA ARG A 553 -29.94 -14.46 -22.13
C ARG A 553 -31.43 -14.80 -22.11
N TYR A 554 -32.27 -13.84 -21.73
CA TYR A 554 -33.72 -14.04 -21.54
C TYR A 554 -34.52 -13.88 -22.85
N ARG A 555 -33.85 -13.84 -24.02
CA ARG A 555 -34.46 -13.69 -25.36
C ARG A 555 -35.38 -12.45 -25.50
N LEU A 556 -35.07 -11.37 -24.78
CA LEU A 556 -35.86 -10.12 -24.78
C LEU A 556 -35.36 -9.18 -25.89
N LYS A 557 -36.29 -8.74 -26.76
CA LYS A 557 -35.96 -7.98 -27.98
C LYS A 557 -35.17 -6.66 -27.79
N SER A 558 -35.12 -6.07 -26.59
CA SER A 558 -34.38 -4.82 -26.36
C SER A 558 -34.02 -4.56 -24.88
N ARG A 559 -32.99 -3.72 -24.65
CA ARG A 559 -32.65 -3.21 -23.30
C ARG A 559 -33.80 -2.46 -22.62
N ALA A 560 -34.69 -1.84 -23.41
CA ALA A 560 -35.86 -1.14 -22.87
C ALA A 560 -36.89 -2.14 -22.29
N LYS A 561 -37.13 -3.27 -22.95
CA LYS A 561 -37.99 -4.34 -22.40
C LYS A 561 -37.38 -4.95 -21.13
N VAL A 562 -36.06 -5.07 -21.05
CA VAL A 562 -35.36 -5.48 -19.81
C VAL A 562 -35.63 -4.49 -18.67
N TYR A 563 -35.44 -3.18 -18.86
CA TYR A 563 -35.70 -2.19 -17.81
C TYR A 563 -37.17 -2.09 -17.40
N GLY A 564 -38.12 -2.38 -18.30
CA GLY A 564 -39.55 -2.45 -17.97
C GLY A 564 -39.90 -3.59 -17.01
N ILE A 565 -39.22 -4.74 -17.14
CA ILE A 565 -39.45 -5.92 -16.28
C ILE A 565 -38.57 -5.86 -15.02
N ALA A 566 -37.25 -5.75 -15.20
CA ALA A 566 -36.25 -5.82 -14.14
C ALA A 566 -36.15 -4.53 -13.27
N SER A 567 -36.95 -3.51 -13.59
CA SER A 567 -36.77 -2.10 -13.22
C SER A 567 -35.49 -1.46 -13.81
N ARG A 568 -35.39 -0.13 -13.70
CA ARG A 568 -34.19 0.65 -14.09
C ARG A 568 -32.91 0.13 -13.43
N ASN A 569 -32.99 -0.45 -12.24
CA ASN A 569 -31.84 -0.89 -11.45
C ASN A 569 -31.55 -2.40 -11.58
N LEU A 570 -32.29 -3.13 -12.42
CA LEU A 570 -32.11 -4.58 -12.67
C LEU A 570 -32.28 -5.48 -11.42
N SER A 571 -33.00 -5.01 -10.38
CA SER A 571 -33.26 -5.72 -9.12
C SER A 571 -34.51 -6.62 -9.13
N ARG A 572 -35.43 -6.48 -10.09
CA ARG A 572 -36.56 -7.42 -10.19
C ARG A 572 -36.12 -8.64 -11.00
N PRO A 573 -36.51 -9.87 -10.61
CA PRO A 573 -36.13 -11.09 -11.31
C PRO A 573 -36.67 -11.12 -12.74
N LEU A 574 -35.82 -11.52 -13.67
CA LEU A 574 -36.20 -11.84 -15.04
C LEU A 574 -36.55 -13.32 -15.14
N ARG A 575 -37.71 -13.62 -15.73
CA ARG A 575 -38.16 -15.01 -15.96
C ARG A 575 -37.56 -15.57 -17.24
N GLU A 576 -37.13 -16.82 -17.20
CA GLU A 576 -36.78 -17.59 -18.41
C GLU A 576 -38.06 -18.18 -19.01
N ASN A 577 -38.17 -18.19 -20.34
CA ASN A 577 -39.40 -18.59 -21.03
C ASN A 577 -39.52 -20.12 -21.14
N THR A 578 -39.93 -20.73 -20.01
CA THR A 578 -40.42 -22.10 -19.77
C THR A 578 -39.51 -23.31 -20.06
N ASN A 579 -39.88 -24.45 -19.45
CA ASN A 579 -39.32 -25.80 -19.63
C ASN A 579 -37.91 -26.09 -19.05
N ASN A 580 -37.68 -25.73 -17.78
CA ASN A 580 -36.63 -26.33 -16.94
C ASN A 580 -37.26 -26.91 -15.66
N SER A 581 -36.89 -28.13 -15.28
CA SER A 581 -37.40 -28.84 -14.09
C SER A 581 -36.63 -28.51 -12.80
N ALA A 582 -36.17 -27.27 -12.67
CA ALA A 582 -35.51 -26.75 -11.46
C ALA A 582 -36.41 -25.65 -10.86
N PRO A 583 -36.48 -25.53 -9.51
CA PRO A 583 -37.30 -24.50 -8.86
C PRO A 583 -36.93 -23.10 -9.35
N GLU A 584 -37.93 -22.24 -9.60
CA GLU A 584 -37.67 -20.91 -10.14
C GLU A 584 -36.85 -20.09 -9.12
N TYR A 585 -36.00 -19.16 -9.58
CA TYR A 585 -35.31 -18.25 -8.66
C TYR A 585 -36.31 -17.48 -7.77
N SER A 586 -37.52 -17.21 -8.30
CA SER A 586 -38.68 -16.67 -7.56
C SER A 586 -39.13 -17.55 -6.39
N ASP A 587 -39.08 -18.87 -6.55
CA ASP A 587 -39.54 -19.84 -5.55
C ASP A 587 -38.48 -20.01 -4.48
N LEU A 588 -37.21 -20.09 -4.88
CA LEU A 588 -36.07 -20.12 -3.94
C LEU A 588 -35.98 -18.84 -3.10
N LEU A 589 -36.25 -17.67 -3.69
CA LEU A 589 -36.46 -16.42 -2.96
C LEU A 589 -37.62 -16.52 -1.95
N ARG A 590 -38.78 -17.04 -2.38
CA ARG A 590 -39.99 -17.14 -1.55
C ARG A 590 -39.84 -18.17 -0.41
N MET A 591 -39.02 -19.20 -0.61
CA MET A 591 -38.65 -20.19 0.40
C MET A 591 -37.54 -19.69 1.35
N GLY A 592 -36.99 -18.48 1.15
CA GLY A 592 -35.90 -17.94 1.97
C GLY A 592 -34.54 -18.64 1.76
N LEU A 593 -34.40 -19.43 0.70
CA LEU A 593 -33.18 -20.20 0.39
C LEU A 593 -32.12 -19.38 -0.36
N VAL A 594 -32.48 -18.18 -0.82
CA VAL A 594 -31.64 -17.31 -1.67
C VAL A 594 -31.92 -15.85 -1.36
N ASP A 595 -30.88 -15.01 -1.37
CA ASP A 595 -30.98 -13.56 -1.15
C ASP A 595 -31.70 -12.81 -2.27
N ALA A 596 -32.36 -11.71 -1.87
CA ALA A 596 -32.97 -10.75 -2.78
C ALA A 596 -31.95 -10.23 -3.81
N ILE A 597 -32.38 -10.09 -5.07
CA ILE A 597 -31.49 -9.61 -6.14
C ILE A 597 -31.12 -8.15 -5.90
N GLU A 598 -29.89 -7.92 -5.43
CA GLU A 598 -29.34 -6.58 -5.27
C GLU A 598 -29.41 -5.82 -6.60
N GLY A 599 -29.89 -4.58 -6.58
CA GLY A 599 -29.93 -3.73 -7.75
C GLY A 599 -28.55 -3.21 -8.12
N VAL A 600 -28.32 -2.95 -9.41
CA VAL A 600 -27.10 -2.30 -9.87
C VAL A 600 -27.00 -0.89 -9.27
N GLN A 601 -25.97 -0.67 -8.47
CA GLN A 601 -25.76 0.55 -7.70
C GLN A 601 -25.57 1.81 -8.59
N PHE A 602 -25.54 2.98 -7.94
CA PHE A 602 -25.33 4.29 -8.58
C PHE A 602 -26.26 4.58 -9.77
N SER A 603 -27.54 4.25 -9.62
CA SER A 603 -28.60 4.49 -10.62
C SER A 603 -28.90 5.97 -10.87
N HIS A 604 -28.64 6.82 -9.87
CA HIS A 604 -28.77 8.28 -9.91
C HIS A 604 -27.52 8.95 -9.31
N MET A 605 -27.16 10.15 -9.79
CA MET A 605 -25.98 10.90 -9.32
C MET A 605 -26.06 11.38 -7.86
N SER A 606 -27.26 11.37 -7.28
CA SER A 606 -27.49 11.59 -5.84
C SER A 606 -26.89 10.48 -4.99
N LEU A 607 -27.05 9.21 -5.42
CA LEU A 607 -26.54 8.01 -4.72
C LEU A 607 -25.02 7.85 -4.80
N ILE A 608 -24.35 8.56 -5.70
CA ILE A 608 -22.88 8.56 -5.77
C ILE A 608 -22.37 9.49 -4.67
N PRO A 609 -21.50 9.03 -3.75
CA PRO A 609 -20.90 9.89 -2.73
C PRO A 609 -20.11 11.05 -3.36
N SER A 610 -19.99 12.17 -2.64
CA SER A 610 -19.19 13.32 -3.07
C SER A 610 -17.69 12.99 -3.14
N CYS A 611 -16.90 13.88 -3.75
CA CYS A 611 -15.46 13.88 -3.52
C CYS A 611 -15.18 14.07 -2.03
N ASP A 612 -14.20 13.36 -1.51
CA ASP A 612 -13.68 13.52 -0.16
C ASP A 612 -12.68 14.69 -0.15
N TYR A 613 -12.97 15.71 0.67
CA TYR A 613 -12.13 16.90 0.86
C TYR A 613 -11.52 16.95 2.28
N THR A 614 -11.48 15.82 3.01
CA THR A 614 -10.88 15.78 4.36
C THR A 614 -9.42 16.23 4.34
N PRO A 615 -9.03 17.19 5.19
CA PRO A 615 -7.67 17.70 5.22
C PRO A 615 -6.68 16.57 5.52
N PHE A 616 -5.48 16.70 4.95
CA PHE A 616 -4.40 15.74 5.10
C PHE A 616 -3.18 16.52 5.63
N PRO A 617 -2.62 16.15 6.80
CA PRO A 617 -1.52 16.90 7.38
C PRO A 617 -0.27 16.75 6.52
N ARG A 618 0.52 17.82 6.37
CA ARG A 618 1.69 17.86 5.48
C ARG A 618 2.74 16.79 5.82
N ASN A 619 2.86 16.48 7.12
CA ASN A 619 3.73 15.46 7.70
C ASN A 619 2.90 14.26 8.17
N TRP A 620 2.01 13.74 7.32
CA TRP A 620 1.18 12.58 7.65
C TRP A 620 2.03 11.31 7.86
N ILE A 621 1.67 10.55 8.89
CA ILE A 621 2.25 9.27 9.28
C ILE A 621 1.10 8.25 9.38
N PRO A 622 1.26 7.01 8.86
CA PRO A 622 0.27 5.94 9.03
C PRO A 622 -0.07 5.66 10.49
N ASP A 623 -1.31 5.25 10.77
CA ASP A 623 -1.78 5.03 12.15
C ASP A 623 -0.95 3.99 12.93
N HIS A 624 -0.42 2.96 12.27
CA HIS A 624 0.44 1.96 12.91
C HIS A 624 1.82 2.52 13.29
N GLU A 625 2.43 3.34 12.44
CA GLU A 625 3.67 4.07 12.75
C GLU A 625 3.45 5.12 13.85
N ARG A 626 2.28 5.79 13.87
CA ARG A 626 1.93 6.70 14.96
C ARG A 626 1.89 5.97 16.30
N VAL A 627 1.21 4.82 16.35
CA VAL A 627 1.13 3.99 17.57
C VAL A 627 2.52 3.47 18.00
N LEU A 628 3.38 3.07 17.05
CA LEU A 628 4.78 2.70 17.35
C LEU A 628 5.57 3.88 17.93
N HIS A 629 5.47 5.07 17.35
CA HIS A 629 6.14 6.27 17.87
C HIS A 629 5.58 6.74 19.22
N GLU A 630 4.28 6.57 19.48
CA GLU A 630 3.66 6.82 20.78
C GLU A 630 4.16 5.82 21.83
N TYR A 631 4.23 4.53 21.49
CA TYR A 631 4.79 3.48 22.35
C TYR A 631 6.26 3.76 22.71
N ILE A 632 7.10 4.07 21.71
CA ILE A 632 8.54 4.36 21.92
C ILE A 632 8.74 5.61 22.81
N LYS A 633 7.88 6.63 22.69
CA LYS A 633 7.89 7.79 23.61
C LYS A 633 7.50 7.39 25.04
N LEU A 634 6.53 6.49 25.20
CA LEU A 634 6.08 5.96 26.48
C LEU A 634 7.02 4.90 27.10
N GLU A 635 7.98 4.37 26.35
CA GLU A 635 9.05 3.52 26.88
C GLU A 635 10.25 4.34 27.39
N ASN A 636 10.44 5.57 26.88
CA ASN A 636 11.61 6.40 27.21
C ASN A 636 11.46 7.13 28.57
N PRO A 637 12.27 6.80 29.61
CA PRO A 637 12.17 7.43 30.92
C PRO A 637 12.55 8.92 30.91
N LYS A 638 13.35 9.38 29.94
CA LYS A 638 13.69 10.82 29.80
C LYS A 638 12.47 11.64 29.43
N PHE A 639 11.59 11.12 28.58
CA PHE A 639 10.37 11.82 28.17
C PHE A 639 9.45 12.10 29.37
N PHE A 640 9.26 11.15 30.28
CA PHE A 640 8.49 11.41 31.51
C PHE A 640 9.18 12.38 32.46
N PHE A 641 10.52 12.36 32.54
CA PHE A 641 11.26 13.33 33.35
C PHE A 641 11.15 14.75 32.79
N GLU A 642 11.24 14.92 31.47
CA GLU A 642 11.04 16.18 30.75
C GLU A 642 9.59 16.67 30.85
N LEU A 643 8.60 15.78 30.69
CA LEU A 643 7.18 16.07 30.90
C LEU A 643 6.93 16.57 32.33
N LEU A 644 7.44 15.84 33.34
CA LEU A 644 7.29 16.19 34.75
C LEU A 644 8.06 17.47 35.13
N ARG A 645 9.19 17.74 34.46
CA ARG A 645 9.89 19.03 34.56
C ARG A 645 9.07 20.17 33.93
N SER A 646 8.50 19.96 32.75
CA SER A 646 7.63 20.95 32.09
C SER A 646 6.38 21.25 32.91
N VAL A 647 5.73 20.24 33.49
CA VAL A 647 4.58 20.40 34.40
C VAL A 647 4.98 21.15 35.67
N LYS A 648 6.19 20.91 36.21
CA LYS A 648 6.71 21.68 37.36
C LYS A 648 7.10 23.13 37.02
N GLN A 649 7.55 23.40 35.79
CA GLN A 649 7.99 24.74 35.36
C GLN A 649 6.84 25.61 34.85
N LYS A 650 5.83 25.02 34.20
CA LYS A 650 4.68 25.73 33.60
C LYS A 650 3.39 25.63 34.44
N GLY A 651 3.39 24.79 35.47
CA GLY A 651 2.19 24.46 36.24
C GLY A 651 1.22 23.54 35.49
N LEU A 652 0.06 23.34 36.09
CA LEU A 652 -1.14 22.78 35.45
C LEU A 652 -2.18 23.89 35.35
N ASN A 653 -2.02 24.78 34.37
CA ASN A 653 -3.05 25.77 34.05
C ASN A 653 -4.29 25.04 33.56
N LEU A 654 -5.47 25.40 34.07
CA LEU A 654 -6.73 24.96 33.48
C LEU A 654 -7.03 25.81 32.24
N PRO A 655 -7.81 25.30 31.26
CA PRO A 655 -8.26 26.10 30.12
C PRO A 655 -9.05 27.36 30.55
N GLN A 656 -9.68 27.36 31.73
CA GLN A 656 -10.28 28.57 32.31
C GLN A 656 -9.24 29.64 32.67
N ASP A 657 -8.06 29.24 33.16
CA ASP A 657 -6.99 30.16 33.55
C ASP A 657 -6.35 30.79 32.32
N GLU A 658 -6.09 30.00 31.28
CA GLU A 658 -5.60 30.50 29.98
C GLU A 658 -6.61 31.49 29.36
N ILE A 659 -7.91 31.15 29.34
CA ILE A 659 -8.96 32.06 28.84
C ILE A 659 -9.08 33.33 29.71
N SER A 660 -8.95 33.21 31.03
CA SER A 660 -8.93 34.35 31.95
C SER A 660 -7.75 35.28 31.64
N GLN A 661 -6.56 34.72 31.43
CA GLN A 661 -5.35 35.46 31.09
C GLN A 661 -5.44 36.10 29.70
N MET A 662 -6.00 35.40 28.69
CA MET A 662 -6.31 36.00 27.37
C MET A 662 -7.23 37.23 27.52
N ILE A 663 -8.32 37.11 28.29
CA ILE A 663 -9.29 38.19 28.49
C ILE A 663 -8.64 39.35 29.24
N TRP A 664 -7.77 39.08 30.22
CA TRP A 664 -7.02 40.09 30.95
C TRP A 664 -6.05 40.85 30.05
N ASP A 665 -5.23 40.14 29.25
CA ASP A 665 -4.32 40.73 28.26
C ASP A 665 -5.07 41.66 27.29
N TYR A 666 -6.15 41.17 26.67
CA TYR A 666 -6.96 41.99 25.75
C TYR A 666 -7.61 43.20 26.43
N LYS A 667 -7.94 43.11 27.72
CA LYS A 667 -8.60 44.18 28.49
C LYS A 667 -7.62 45.24 29.01
N ILE A 668 -6.37 44.87 29.29
CA ILE A 668 -5.35 45.76 29.87
C ILE A 668 -4.37 46.29 28.82
N LEU A 669 -4.01 45.46 27.82
CA LEU A 669 -2.98 45.76 26.83
C LEU A 669 -3.53 45.91 25.40
N GLY A 670 -4.81 45.61 25.19
CA GLY A 670 -5.46 45.62 23.87
C GLY A 670 -5.00 44.51 22.91
N ILE A 671 -3.97 43.76 23.28
CA ILE A 671 -3.29 42.74 22.47
C ILE A 671 -2.90 41.57 23.38
N HIS A 672 -3.09 40.34 22.89
CA HIS A 672 -2.68 39.10 23.55
C HIS A 672 -1.15 39.04 23.81
N TYR A 673 -0.72 39.15 25.06
CA TYR A 673 0.68 39.39 25.44
C TYR A 673 1.58 38.23 25.02
N PHE A 674 1.10 36.99 25.17
CA PHE A 674 1.84 35.76 24.83
C PHE A 674 2.31 35.68 23.38
N LYS A 675 1.72 36.45 22.44
CA LYS A 675 2.17 36.48 21.04
C LYS A 675 3.37 37.43 20.83
N SER A 676 3.54 38.43 21.71
CA SER A 676 4.63 39.42 21.65
C SER A 676 5.99 38.85 22.09
N ASN A 677 6.01 37.76 22.87
CA ASN A 677 7.25 37.17 23.36
C ASN A 677 7.82 36.05 22.49
N ARG A 678 7.01 35.18 21.85
CA ARG A 678 7.54 34.22 20.85
C ARG A 678 8.28 34.94 19.72
N ASP A 679 7.66 35.98 19.17
CA ASP A 679 8.23 36.87 18.14
C ASP A 679 9.52 37.61 18.58
N LYS A 680 9.95 37.48 19.84
CA LYS A 680 11.19 38.03 20.41
C LYS A 680 12.18 36.93 20.80
N GLU A 681 11.73 35.86 21.44
CA GLU A 681 12.56 34.70 21.83
C GLU A 681 13.12 34.02 20.56
N GLU A 682 12.31 33.81 19.52
CA GLU A 682 12.83 33.31 18.23
C GLU A 682 13.85 34.26 17.56
N LYS A 683 13.85 35.55 17.94
CA LYS A 683 14.81 36.56 17.45
C LYS A 683 16.04 36.76 18.35
N SER A 684 16.07 36.24 19.57
CA SER A 684 17.30 36.06 20.33
C SER A 684 18.05 34.83 19.84
N ASP A 685 17.35 33.71 19.70
CA ASP A 685 17.95 32.41 19.38
C ASP A 685 18.56 32.42 17.97
N LEU A 686 17.92 33.10 17.01
CA LEU A 686 18.48 33.32 15.67
C LEU A 686 19.74 34.21 15.65
N LYS A 687 20.03 34.99 16.70
CA LYS A 687 21.27 35.79 16.79
C LYS A 687 22.43 35.03 17.41
N GLU A 688 22.18 34.16 18.38
CA GLU A 688 23.24 33.34 18.99
C GLU A 688 23.77 32.25 18.03
N ILE A 689 23.01 31.91 16.98
CA ILE A 689 23.41 30.96 15.93
C ILE A 689 24.25 31.64 14.82
N THR A 690 24.37 32.97 14.81
CA THR A 690 25.12 33.75 13.79
C THR A 690 26.21 34.65 14.38
N GLY A 691 26.79 34.26 15.52
CA GLY A 691 27.96 34.89 16.14
C GLY A 691 29.24 34.09 15.92
#